data_AF-A0A1T5EI73-F1
#
_entry.id   AF-A0A1T5EI73-F1
#
_cell.length_a   1.000
_cell.length_b   1.000
_cell.length_c   1.000
_cell.angle_alpha   90.00
_cell.angle_beta   90.00
_cell.angle_gamma   90.00
#
_symmetry.space_group_name_H-M   'P 1'
#
loop_
_entity.id
_entity.type
_entity.pdbx_description
1 polymer ?
#
loop_
_entity_poly.entity_id
_entity_poly.type
_entity_poly.pdbx_seq_one_letter_code
_entity_poly.pdbx_strand_id
1 'polypeptide(L)'
;MLSLLKCLNATAEKRYTSALLKTIAILAILVSTSCANNETEAIEKNYSLLGIGHGLHAATLMVNDLNRTRDFYADTLGFKMAETAKFEKGFFDGTLVTSINFPDASKLDFLSVEDSLITDAPPAFITSFLANHEGIQKYYLSSSSVDTTALWLNEKGFKMDSIQAYRTSTEPVKGWSRDDGGLQERSLDFQNANATYLPQFLEDATIDYERMHKDWKTYYAYFRSYTNHPNGVVGINAIQVAVKDLDTARKDIENMGLMASNPNTSEKTARFKIKGHQELVLSTPQASNDDMSKFIAERESGVYAIRFDVKNIDSTYHYLNQRLPAEALLRDTLVHTITVPRQFAYGVQIEFINEPKEQALLADQYKIGAKLDSTASSNAAGMYQKYCALCHGKNREGYAADNAPSLRSHSLMATSWTTNFQRYTVHYGREGTAMGGYLNTQGGPLEYIEIELLLQWLYDQSGVEEPIELSREPVTGDVAVGAEIYANTCAVCHGADGEGVSAPALGNSMFLATATDEFLKYAIKEGRDGTPMIAFKDSLIDDEINGLTAFLRTRASGWNIPSTDTISVPTPDKYILNPTKKAPKFNLRKGLYVPAKEVYQALQDSARMIILDARSEVAWRQTHIPGSVPVPYYEEPEAFVDDLPNDGTWIVAYCACPHAASGRVVSTLRRLGYKNTAIIDEGILVWGQLGYPVNYGQ
;
A
#
# COMPACT_ATOMS: atom_id res chain seq x y z
N MET A 1 -52.41 31.55 -41.22
CA MET A 1 -51.37 30.64 -41.76
C MET A 1 -51.46 29.22 -41.15
N LEU A 2 -52.62 28.83 -40.60
CA LEU A 2 -53.16 27.49 -40.79
C LEU A 2 -53.82 27.44 -42.18
N SER A 3 -53.90 26.25 -42.79
CA SER A 3 -54.58 25.91 -44.07
C SER A 3 -53.88 26.30 -45.38
N LEU A 4 -52.75 25.66 -45.72
CA LEU A 4 -52.29 25.49 -47.11
C LEU A 4 -51.01 24.66 -47.17
N LEU A 5 -51.06 23.38 -46.75
CA LEU A 5 -50.16 22.32 -47.22
C LEU A 5 -50.64 20.93 -46.73
N LYS A 6 -51.95 20.73 -46.77
CA LYS A 6 -52.58 19.42 -47.00
C LYS A 6 -53.19 19.49 -48.40
N CYS A 7 -52.37 19.30 -49.43
CA CYS A 7 -52.76 18.92 -50.78
C CYS A 7 -51.50 18.94 -51.63
N LEU A 8 -50.76 17.83 -51.62
CA LEU A 8 -50.19 17.20 -52.81
C LEU A 8 -49.62 15.85 -52.37
N ASN A 9 -50.56 14.98 -52.00
CA ASN A 9 -50.41 13.55 -52.17
C ASN A 9 -50.59 13.25 -53.69
N ALA A 10 -50.00 12.13 -54.14
CA ALA A 10 -50.03 11.58 -55.50
C ALA A 10 -49.07 12.22 -56.52
N THR A 11 -47.85 11.65 -56.63
CA THR A 11 -47.48 10.73 -57.72
C THR A 11 -45.97 10.45 -57.64
N ALA A 12 -45.59 9.47 -56.82
CA ALA A 12 -44.35 8.71 -57.03
C ALA A 12 -44.45 7.31 -56.39
N GLU A 13 -45.65 6.71 -56.39
CA GLU A 13 -45.74 5.25 -56.39
C GLU A 13 -45.52 4.78 -57.82
N LYS A 14 -44.34 4.20 -58.09
CA LYS A 14 -44.17 2.93 -58.82
C LYS A 14 -42.70 2.74 -59.16
N ARG A 15 -42.24 1.52 -58.87
CA ARG A 15 -40.89 0.96 -59.09
C ARG A 15 -39.94 1.23 -57.94
N TYR A 16 -40.05 0.42 -56.88
CA TYR A 16 -38.95 -0.39 -56.30
C TYR A 16 -39.52 -1.29 -55.18
N THR A 17 -40.63 -1.98 -55.47
CA THR A 17 -41.25 -2.98 -54.59
C THR A 17 -40.98 -4.37 -55.17
N SER A 18 -39.79 -4.92 -54.91
CA SER A 18 -39.57 -6.39 -54.87
C SER A 18 -38.19 -6.79 -54.32
N ALA A 19 -37.25 -5.86 -54.15
CA ALA A 19 -35.92 -6.17 -53.60
C ALA A 19 -35.78 -5.87 -52.09
N LEU A 20 -36.59 -4.97 -51.53
CA LEU A 20 -36.48 -4.57 -50.11
C LEU A 20 -37.30 -5.43 -49.13
N LEU A 21 -38.32 -6.16 -49.61
CA LEU A 21 -39.15 -7.01 -48.76
C LEU A 21 -38.56 -8.40 -48.49
N LYS A 22 -37.52 -8.83 -49.23
CA LYS A 22 -36.81 -10.10 -48.93
C LYS A 22 -35.68 -9.92 -47.92
N THR A 23 -35.21 -8.70 -47.70
CA THR A 23 -34.16 -8.40 -46.70
C THR A 23 -34.74 -8.10 -45.32
N ILE A 24 -36.00 -7.66 -45.23
CA ILE A 24 -36.66 -7.35 -43.95
C ILE A 24 -37.28 -8.60 -43.29
N ALA A 25 -37.61 -9.65 -44.06
CA ALA A 25 -38.10 -10.92 -43.51
C ALA A 25 -36.99 -11.85 -42.97
N ILE A 26 -35.72 -11.61 -43.33
CA ILE A 26 -34.56 -12.34 -42.79
C ILE A 26 -33.99 -11.65 -41.54
N LEU A 27 -34.26 -10.36 -41.35
CA LEU A 27 -33.86 -9.62 -40.14
C LEU A 27 -34.87 -9.71 -38.98
N ALA A 28 -36.09 -10.20 -39.22
CA ALA A 28 -37.14 -10.31 -38.20
C ALA A 28 -37.31 -11.72 -37.59
N ILE A 29 -36.51 -12.71 -38.02
CA ILE A 29 -36.48 -14.07 -37.46
C ILE A 29 -35.20 -14.32 -36.63
N LEU A 30 -34.33 -13.31 -36.49
CA LEU A 30 -33.10 -13.36 -35.67
C LEU A 30 -33.15 -12.49 -34.40
N VAL A 31 -34.33 -11.98 -34.01
CA VAL A 31 -34.49 -11.11 -32.82
C VAL A 31 -35.45 -11.72 -31.78
N SER A 32 -35.72 -13.03 -31.84
CA SER A 32 -36.57 -13.72 -30.85
C SER A 32 -35.94 -14.94 -30.19
N THR A 33 -34.61 -15.05 -30.19
CA THR A 33 -33.87 -16.12 -29.47
C THR A 33 -32.61 -15.61 -28.76
N SER A 34 -32.58 -14.36 -28.28
CA SER A 34 -31.47 -13.86 -27.43
C SER A 34 -31.83 -13.71 -25.95
N CYS A 35 -32.95 -14.30 -25.52
CA CYS A 35 -33.32 -14.42 -24.09
C CYS A 35 -33.17 -15.88 -23.65
N ALA A 36 -31.93 -16.38 -23.68
CA ALA A 36 -31.41 -17.53 -22.94
C ALA A 36 -30.05 -17.86 -23.58
N ASN A 37 -28.99 -17.90 -22.77
CA ASN A 37 -27.59 -18.15 -23.13
C ASN A 37 -26.71 -16.89 -23.19
N ASN A 38 -26.74 -16.09 -22.13
CA ASN A 38 -25.48 -15.66 -21.52
C ASN A 38 -25.17 -16.64 -20.40
N GLU A 39 -24.70 -17.83 -20.77
CA GLU A 39 -23.80 -18.58 -19.88
C GLU A 39 -22.54 -17.72 -19.77
N THR A 40 -22.50 -16.92 -18.72
CA THR A 40 -21.31 -16.62 -17.91
C THR A 40 -19.99 -16.98 -18.59
N GLU A 41 -19.44 -16.05 -19.37
CA GLU A 41 -18.00 -15.84 -19.33
C GLU A 41 -17.67 -15.51 -17.87
N ALA A 42 -17.22 -16.53 -17.15
CA ALA A 42 -16.66 -16.38 -15.82
C ALA A 42 -15.37 -15.56 -15.96
N ILE A 43 -15.52 -14.23 -15.94
CA ILE A 43 -14.55 -13.40 -15.23
C ILE A 43 -14.46 -14.05 -13.86
N GLU A 44 -13.32 -14.65 -13.49
CA GLU A 44 -13.06 -15.02 -12.11
C GLU A 44 -13.30 -13.77 -11.27
N LYS A 45 -14.46 -13.71 -10.62
CA LYS A 45 -14.83 -12.56 -9.81
C LYS A 45 -14.01 -12.64 -8.53
N ASN A 46 -12.85 -12.00 -8.53
CA ASN A 46 -11.96 -11.88 -7.38
C ASN A 46 -12.52 -10.87 -6.35
N TYR A 47 -13.68 -11.15 -5.76
CA TYR A 47 -14.09 -10.51 -4.52
C TYR A 47 -13.68 -11.35 -3.31
N SER A 48 -13.39 -10.67 -2.20
CA SER A 48 -13.05 -11.27 -0.90
C SER A 48 -13.97 -10.71 0.18
N LEU A 49 -13.97 -11.33 1.36
CA LEU A 49 -14.86 -10.97 2.46
C LEU A 49 -14.90 -9.46 2.76
N LEU A 50 -13.73 -8.80 2.83
CA LEU A 50 -13.62 -7.39 3.21
C LEU A 50 -13.18 -6.46 2.04
N GLY A 51 -12.78 -7.03 0.90
CA GLY A 51 -12.10 -6.27 -0.16
C GLY A 51 -10.87 -5.55 0.37
N ILE A 52 -10.80 -4.22 0.18
CA ILE A 52 -9.75 -3.34 0.75
C ILE A 52 -10.18 -2.63 2.04
N GLY A 53 -11.32 -3.03 2.64
CA GLY A 53 -11.85 -2.50 3.90
C GLY A 53 -10.87 -2.61 5.07
N HIS A 54 -11.00 -1.76 6.07
CA HIS A 54 -9.95 -1.48 7.05
C HIS A 54 -9.90 -2.37 8.31
N GLY A 55 -10.65 -3.46 8.35
CA GLY A 55 -10.62 -4.43 9.44
C GLY A 55 -11.77 -4.23 10.43
N LEU A 56 -11.51 -4.19 11.73
CA LEU A 56 -12.53 -3.83 12.74
C LEU A 56 -12.99 -2.39 12.50
N HIS A 57 -14.29 -2.21 12.28
CA HIS A 57 -14.87 -0.90 12.04
C HIS A 57 -15.48 -0.32 13.32
N ALA A 58 -16.43 -1.03 13.93
CA ALA A 58 -17.13 -0.53 15.11
C ALA A 58 -17.57 -1.65 16.05
N ALA A 59 -17.75 -1.31 17.31
CA ALA A 59 -18.54 -2.10 18.25
C ALA A 59 -19.55 -1.18 18.94
N THR A 60 -20.79 -1.61 19.10
CA THR A 60 -21.85 -0.78 19.69
C THR A 60 -22.20 -1.26 21.09
N LEU A 61 -21.80 -0.48 22.10
CA LEU A 61 -22.15 -0.67 23.50
C LEU A 61 -23.54 -0.07 23.77
N MET A 62 -24.52 -0.94 24.01
CA MET A 62 -25.87 -0.52 24.39
C MET A 62 -25.97 -0.34 25.90
N VAL A 63 -26.43 0.83 26.33
CA VAL A 63 -26.55 1.21 27.75
C VAL A 63 -27.88 1.89 28.04
N ASN A 64 -28.32 1.81 29.30
CA ASN A 64 -29.55 2.45 29.75
C ASN A 64 -29.37 3.96 29.99
N ASP A 65 -28.18 4.39 30.41
CA ASP A 65 -27.87 5.80 30.71
C ASP A 65 -26.56 6.21 30.01
N LEU A 66 -26.72 6.93 28.91
CA LEU A 66 -25.58 7.37 28.08
C LEU A 66 -24.72 8.41 28.78
N ASN A 67 -25.31 9.29 29.61
CA ASN A 67 -24.56 10.32 30.34
C ASN A 67 -23.65 9.66 31.38
N ARG A 68 -24.21 8.78 32.21
CA ARG A 68 -23.46 8.07 33.24
C ARG A 68 -22.37 7.17 32.65
N THR A 69 -22.68 6.52 31.53
CA THR A 69 -21.70 5.68 30.82
C THR A 69 -20.56 6.51 30.26
N ARG A 70 -20.87 7.64 29.60
CA ARG A 70 -19.86 8.58 29.10
C ARG A 70 -18.97 9.07 30.23
N ASP A 71 -19.52 9.48 31.38
CA ASP A 71 -18.72 9.99 32.50
C ASP A 71 -17.79 8.92 33.06
N PHE A 72 -18.25 7.66 33.15
CA PHE A 72 -17.38 6.57 33.55
C PHE A 72 -16.25 6.32 32.53
N TYR A 73 -16.57 6.16 31.24
CA TYR A 73 -15.56 5.89 30.22
C TYR A 73 -14.58 7.07 30.06
N ALA A 74 -15.06 8.31 30.15
CA ALA A 74 -14.22 9.48 30.00
C ALA A 74 -13.38 9.78 31.24
N ASP A 75 -14.02 9.86 32.40
CA ASP A 75 -13.38 10.43 33.59
C ASP A 75 -12.73 9.34 34.46
N THR A 76 -13.26 8.10 34.43
CA THR A 76 -12.71 6.96 35.17
C THR A 76 -11.75 6.16 34.30
N LEU A 77 -12.20 5.71 33.13
CA LEU A 77 -11.37 4.89 32.24
C LEU A 77 -10.43 5.70 31.36
N GLY A 78 -10.58 7.02 31.26
CA GLY A 78 -9.65 7.91 30.58
C GLY A 78 -9.76 7.90 29.05
N PHE A 79 -10.95 7.65 28.49
CA PHE A 79 -11.20 7.80 27.07
C PHE A 79 -11.62 9.24 26.73
N LYS A 80 -10.96 9.89 25.78
CA LYS A 80 -11.43 11.17 25.26
C LYS A 80 -12.74 10.96 24.48
N MET A 81 -13.84 11.52 25.01
CA MET A 81 -15.20 11.43 24.47
C MET A 81 -15.81 12.81 24.30
N ALA A 82 -16.82 12.92 23.44
CA ALA A 82 -17.60 14.15 23.31
C ALA A 82 -18.32 14.53 24.62
N GLU A 83 -18.61 15.83 24.78
CA GLU A 83 -19.46 16.34 25.85
C GLU A 83 -20.93 15.95 25.60
N THR A 84 -21.74 15.88 26.66
CA THR A 84 -23.15 15.43 26.60
C THR A 84 -24.01 16.29 25.65
N ALA A 85 -23.72 17.59 25.54
CA ALA A 85 -24.39 18.50 24.61
C ALA A 85 -24.13 18.19 23.12
N LYS A 86 -23.18 17.28 22.82
CA LYS A 86 -22.81 16.87 21.46
C LYS A 86 -23.25 15.44 21.14
N PHE A 87 -24.12 14.84 21.94
CA PHE A 87 -24.72 13.56 21.58
C PHE A 87 -25.54 13.70 20.30
N GLU A 88 -25.36 12.74 19.41
CA GLU A 88 -25.98 12.74 18.08
C GLU A 88 -27.21 11.84 18.09
N LYS A 89 -28.14 12.08 17.16
CA LYS A 89 -29.22 11.11 16.93
C LYS A 89 -28.61 9.84 16.38
N GLY A 90 -28.91 8.72 17.02
CA GLY A 90 -28.42 7.43 16.57
C GLY A 90 -29.06 7.00 15.25
N PHE A 91 -28.45 5.99 14.65
CA PHE A 91 -28.89 5.43 13.38
C PHE A 91 -30.32 4.84 13.45
N PHE A 92 -30.74 4.36 14.63
CA PHE A 92 -32.10 3.86 14.88
C PHE A 92 -32.99 4.96 15.46
N ASP A 93 -34.22 5.06 14.97
CA ASP A 93 -35.19 6.02 15.50
C ASP A 93 -35.38 5.86 17.01
N GLY A 94 -35.46 7.00 17.72
CA GLY A 94 -35.58 7.04 19.18
C GLY A 94 -34.28 6.74 19.95
N THR A 95 -33.12 6.69 19.28
CA THR A 95 -31.83 6.45 19.95
C THR A 95 -30.91 7.68 19.95
N LEU A 96 -30.07 7.77 20.97
CA LEU A 96 -28.93 8.70 21.05
C LEU A 96 -27.62 7.93 20.96
N VAL A 97 -26.63 8.55 20.32
CA VAL A 97 -25.30 7.97 20.15
C VAL A 97 -24.18 8.94 20.53
N THR A 98 -23.09 8.39 21.04
CA THR A 98 -21.78 9.05 21.12
C THR A 98 -20.69 8.03 20.84
N SER A 99 -19.52 8.47 20.38
CA SER A 99 -18.49 7.54 19.90
C SER A 99 -17.10 7.93 20.39
N ILE A 100 -16.25 6.92 20.55
CA ILE A 100 -14.80 7.06 20.64
C ILE A 100 -14.21 6.64 19.30
N ASN A 101 -13.49 7.55 18.64
CA ASN A 101 -12.82 7.27 17.38
C ASN A 101 -11.33 7.00 17.59
N PHE A 102 -10.81 5.97 16.92
CA PHE A 102 -9.42 5.57 17.02
C PHE A 102 -8.62 5.81 15.72
N PRO A 103 -7.29 6.01 15.82
CA PRO A 103 -6.36 6.16 14.70
C PRO A 103 -6.40 5.07 13.62
N ASP A 104 -6.77 3.85 13.98
CA ASP A 104 -6.92 2.72 13.06
C ASP A 104 -8.30 2.70 12.37
N ALA A 105 -8.99 3.84 12.31
CA ALA A 105 -10.34 4.00 11.76
C ALA A 105 -11.39 3.05 12.37
N SER A 106 -11.10 2.45 13.53
CA SER A 106 -12.08 1.76 14.35
C SER A 106 -12.76 2.75 15.30
N LYS A 107 -13.96 2.41 15.77
CA LYS A 107 -14.70 3.19 16.77
C LYS A 107 -15.40 2.31 17.80
N LEU A 108 -15.60 2.85 19.00
CA LEU A 108 -16.52 2.29 19.99
C LEU A 108 -17.72 3.24 20.09
N ASP A 109 -18.88 2.76 19.66
CA ASP A 109 -20.14 3.50 19.72
C ASP A 109 -20.88 3.17 21.00
N PHE A 110 -21.54 4.17 21.57
CA PHE A 110 -22.38 4.05 22.76
C PHE A 110 -23.78 4.46 22.37
N LEU A 111 -24.76 3.58 22.60
CA LEU A 111 -26.14 3.79 22.20
C LEU A 111 -27.07 3.64 23.41
N SER A 112 -28.01 4.57 23.55
CA SER A 112 -29.15 4.44 24.47
C SER A 112 -30.46 4.79 23.78
N VAL A 113 -31.58 4.34 24.36
CA VAL A 113 -32.90 4.84 23.99
C VAL A 113 -33.12 6.18 24.68
N GLU A 114 -33.67 7.16 23.96
CA GLU A 114 -34.02 8.48 24.50
C GLU A 114 -35.50 8.75 24.28
N ASP A 115 -36.27 8.68 25.36
CA ASP A 115 -37.73 8.79 25.33
C ASP A 115 -38.20 10.11 24.73
N SER A 116 -37.44 11.20 24.91
CA SER A 116 -37.79 12.52 24.36
C SER A 116 -37.62 12.65 22.85
N LEU A 117 -36.94 11.70 22.20
CA LEU A 117 -36.70 11.65 20.75
C LEU A 117 -37.61 10.64 20.02
N ILE A 118 -38.47 9.94 20.75
CA ILE A 118 -39.40 8.94 20.20
C ILE A 118 -40.45 9.65 19.33
N THR A 119 -40.29 9.52 18.02
CA THR A 119 -41.35 9.80 17.05
C THR A 119 -42.03 8.51 16.59
N ASP A 120 -41.29 7.39 16.60
CA ASP A 120 -41.74 6.00 16.44
C ASP A 120 -41.00 5.09 17.45
N ALA A 121 -41.54 3.89 17.72
CA ALA A 121 -40.97 2.98 18.72
C ALA A 121 -39.58 2.44 18.29
N PRO A 122 -38.54 2.52 19.14
CA PRO A 122 -37.23 1.96 18.83
C PRO A 122 -37.32 0.44 18.55
N PRO A 123 -36.43 -0.11 17.69
CA PRO A 123 -36.47 -1.51 17.31
C PRO A 123 -36.54 -2.46 18.51
N ALA A 124 -37.41 -3.48 18.43
CA ALA A 124 -37.67 -4.41 19.52
C ALA A 124 -36.42 -5.11 20.07
N PHE A 125 -35.40 -5.33 19.22
CA PHE A 125 -34.15 -5.95 19.66
C PHE A 125 -33.34 -5.07 20.61
N ILE A 126 -33.40 -3.74 20.47
CA ILE A 126 -32.70 -2.78 21.35
C ILE A 126 -33.41 -2.72 22.70
N THR A 127 -34.73 -2.50 22.69
CA THR A 127 -35.53 -2.40 23.92
C THR A 127 -35.56 -3.70 24.70
N SER A 128 -35.65 -4.86 24.01
CA SER A 128 -35.61 -6.17 24.67
C SER A 128 -34.25 -6.48 25.29
N PHE A 129 -33.16 -6.03 24.64
CA PHE A 129 -31.82 -6.19 25.19
C PHE A 129 -31.62 -5.30 26.42
N LEU A 130 -31.90 -4.00 26.30
CA LEU A 130 -31.72 -3.02 27.38
C LEU A 130 -32.61 -3.30 28.60
N ALA A 131 -33.77 -3.94 28.41
CA ALA A 131 -34.64 -4.35 29.52
C ALA A 131 -33.95 -5.26 30.54
N ASN A 132 -32.95 -6.04 30.13
CA ASN A 132 -32.29 -7.02 31.00
C ASN A 132 -30.76 -6.86 31.03
N HIS A 133 -30.17 -6.14 30.07
CA HIS A 133 -28.74 -6.20 29.79
C HIS A 133 -28.17 -4.86 29.30
N GLU A 134 -26.93 -4.58 29.67
CA GLU A 134 -26.08 -3.57 29.02
C GLU A 134 -24.84 -4.25 28.45
N GLY A 135 -24.32 -3.85 27.29
CA GLY A 135 -23.16 -4.50 26.69
C GLY A 135 -23.12 -4.37 25.18
N ILE A 136 -22.13 -5.03 24.57
CA ILE A 136 -21.96 -5.01 23.12
C ILE A 136 -22.81 -6.12 22.51
N GLN A 137 -23.81 -5.76 21.72
CA GLN A 137 -24.64 -6.72 20.99
C GLN A 137 -24.17 -6.90 19.54
N LYS A 138 -23.60 -5.85 18.95
CA LYS A 138 -23.25 -5.76 17.54
C LYS A 138 -21.82 -5.26 17.37
N TYR A 139 -21.09 -5.86 16.44
CA TYR A 139 -19.75 -5.44 16.04
C TYR A 139 -19.60 -5.60 14.52
N TYR A 140 -18.83 -4.69 13.93
CA TYR A 140 -18.80 -4.45 12.49
C TYR A 140 -17.38 -4.60 11.95
N LEU A 141 -17.27 -5.30 10.84
CA LEU A 141 -16.07 -5.33 10.00
C LEU A 141 -16.24 -4.36 8.83
N SER A 142 -15.20 -3.61 8.52
CA SER A 142 -15.19 -2.71 7.37
C SER A 142 -15.11 -3.51 6.08
N SER A 143 -16.05 -3.25 5.18
CA SER A 143 -16.02 -3.68 3.79
C SER A 143 -15.79 -2.49 2.88
N SER A 144 -14.94 -2.63 1.87
CA SER A 144 -14.82 -1.62 0.81
C SER A 144 -16.00 -1.61 -0.15
N SER A 145 -16.84 -2.65 -0.13
CA SER A 145 -18.10 -2.69 -0.85
C SER A 145 -19.00 -3.79 -0.27
N VAL A 146 -20.07 -3.39 0.43
CA VAL A 146 -21.03 -4.36 0.98
C VAL A 146 -21.74 -5.16 -0.10
N ASP A 147 -21.83 -4.65 -1.34
CA ASP A 147 -22.36 -5.40 -2.48
C ASP A 147 -21.47 -6.60 -2.82
N THR A 148 -20.15 -6.41 -2.88
CA THR A 148 -19.20 -7.51 -3.13
C THR A 148 -19.09 -8.48 -1.96
N THR A 149 -19.14 -7.97 -0.71
CA THR A 149 -19.18 -8.82 0.49
C THR A 149 -20.44 -9.67 0.53
N ALA A 150 -21.59 -9.13 0.15
CA ALA A 150 -22.84 -9.89 0.08
C ALA A 150 -22.76 -11.01 -0.96
N LEU A 151 -22.20 -10.75 -2.14
CA LEU A 151 -21.99 -11.78 -3.17
C LEU A 151 -21.08 -12.89 -2.63
N TRP A 152 -19.94 -12.53 -2.03
CA TRP A 152 -19.03 -13.49 -1.41
C TRP A 152 -19.72 -14.35 -0.35
N LEU A 153 -20.43 -13.74 0.60
CA LEU A 153 -21.11 -14.46 1.68
C LEU A 153 -22.25 -15.36 1.16
N ASN A 154 -23.00 -14.91 0.16
CA ASN A 154 -24.03 -15.74 -0.49
C ASN A 154 -23.42 -16.98 -1.17
N GLU A 155 -22.25 -16.85 -1.82
CA GLU A 155 -21.53 -17.99 -2.38
C GLU A 155 -21.04 -18.98 -1.31
N LYS A 156 -20.74 -18.49 -0.10
CA LYS A 156 -20.41 -19.32 1.06
C LYS A 156 -21.65 -19.89 1.77
N GLY A 157 -22.85 -19.64 1.25
CA GLY A 157 -24.10 -20.18 1.77
C GLY A 157 -24.77 -19.36 2.87
N PHE A 158 -24.26 -18.17 3.20
CA PHE A 158 -24.90 -17.27 4.14
C PHE A 158 -26.01 -16.48 3.44
N LYS A 159 -27.18 -16.39 4.08
CA LYS A 159 -28.28 -15.57 3.57
C LYS A 159 -28.16 -14.15 4.10
N MET A 160 -27.86 -13.22 3.20
CA MET A 160 -27.73 -11.81 3.54
C MET A 160 -29.05 -11.06 3.37
N ASP A 161 -29.28 -10.03 4.18
CA ASP A 161 -30.36 -9.07 3.97
C ASP A 161 -30.03 -8.14 2.78
N SER A 162 -31.05 -7.53 2.17
CA SER A 162 -30.88 -6.56 1.10
C SER A 162 -30.21 -5.28 1.62
N ILE A 163 -29.29 -4.73 0.82
CA ILE A 163 -28.32 -3.67 1.18
C ILE A 163 -28.97 -2.27 1.30
N GLN A 164 -30.17 -2.17 1.86
CA GLN A 164 -30.93 -0.93 1.89
C GLN A 164 -31.69 -0.66 3.18
N ALA A 165 -31.73 -1.61 4.13
CA ALA A 165 -32.50 -1.42 5.37
C ALA A 165 -32.10 -0.14 6.13
N TYR A 166 -30.87 0.35 5.92
CA TYR A 166 -30.24 1.34 6.78
C TYR A 166 -29.44 2.43 6.06
N ARG A 167 -29.82 2.83 4.84
CA ARG A 167 -29.16 3.99 4.21
C ARG A 167 -29.62 5.29 4.90
N THR A 168 -28.67 6.13 5.33
CA THR A 168 -28.96 7.50 5.82
C THR A 168 -29.44 8.44 4.70
N SER A 169 -29.32 8.02 3.43
CA SER A 169 -29.84 8.74 2.26
C SER A 169 -30.42 7.80 1.21
N THR A 170 -31.55 8.18 0.61
CA THR A 170 -32.12 7.52 -0.57
C THR A 170 -31.46 7.98 -1.88
N GLU A 171 -30.67 9.07 -1.83
CA GLU A 171 -29.91 9.56 -2.98
C GLU A 171 -28.54 8.85 -3.10
N PRO A 172 -28.03 8.65 -4.33
CA PRO A 172 -26.68 8.13 -4.55
C PRO A 172 -25.61 9.02 -3.90
N VAL A 173 -24.51 8.41 -3.46
CA VAL A 173 -23.36 9.08 -2.86
C VAL A 173 -22.82 10.13 -3.84
N LYS A 174 -22.85 11.42 -3.47
CA LYS A 174 -22.36 12.52 -4.30
C LYS A 174 -20.89 12.85 -4.04
N GLY A 175 -20.03 11.85 -3.92
CA GLY A 175 -18.60 12.07 -3.66
C GLY A 175 -18.31 12.79 -2.34
N TRP A 176 -17.02 13.03 -2.05
CA TRP A 176 -16.58 13.64 -0.80
C TRP A 176 -16.61 15.17 -0.90
N SER A 177 -17.55 15.82 -0.22
CA SER A 177 -17.44 17.23 0.15
C SER A 177 -17.66 17.34 1.66
N ARG A 178 -16.90 18.21 2.33
CA ARG A 178 -17.12 18.50 3.76
C ARG A 178 -18.46 19.21 4.01
N ASP A 179 -19.10 19.68 2.94
CA ASP A 179 -20.20 20.64 2.98
C ASP A 179 -21.56 20.05 2.56
N ASP A 180 -21.66 18.76 2.18
CA ASP A 180 -22.85 18.21 1.49
C ASP A 180 -23.58 17.04 2.19
N GLY A 181 -23.33 16.75 3.47
CA GLY A 181 -24.30 15.98 4.28
C GLY A 181 -23.78 14.93 5.26
N GLY A 182 -22.46 14.82 5.49
CA GLY A 182 -21.89 13.89 6.49
C GLY A 182 -21.57 12.49 5.95
N LEU A 183 -21.08 11.62 6.85
CA LEU A 183 -20.68 10.23 6.54
C LEU A 183 -21.89 9.41 6.05
N GLN A 184 -21.72 8.70 4.93
CA GLN A 184 -22.75 7.82 4.37
C GLN A 184 -22.34 6.35 4.58
N GLU A 185 -22.92 5.72 5.59
CA GLU A 185 -22.65 4.32 5.92
C GLU A 185 -23.70 3.39 5.27
N ARG A 186 -23.26 2.24 4.77
CA ARG A 186 -24.10 1.14 4.29
C ARG A 186 -23.77 -0.10 5.11
N SER A 187 -24.76 -0.68 5.78
CA SER A 187 -24.59 -1.94 6.51
C SER A 187 -25.08 -3.14 5.71
N LEU A 188 -24.53 -4.30 6.03
CA LEU A 188 -24.91 -5.60 5.52
C LEU A 188 -25.02 -6.57 6.71
N ASP A 189 -26.25 -7.01 6.93
CA ASP A 189 -26.63 -7.91 8.01
C ASP A 189 -27.07 -9.27 7.44
N PHE A 190 -27.10 -10.30 8.29
CA PHE A 190 -27.62 -11.62 7.93
C PHE A 190 -29.15 -11.66 8.05
N GLN A 191 -29.83 -12.25 7.07
CA GLN A 191 -31.30 -12.30 7.00
C GLN A 191 -31.93 -13.08 8.17
N ASN A 192 -31.26 -14.11 8.67
CA ASN A 192 -31.78 -15.03 9.70
C ASN A 192 -30.71 -15.38 10.76
N ALA A 193 -29.88 -14.43 11.21
CA ALA A 193 -28.91 -14.74 12.24
C ALA A 193 -29.49 -14.57 13.65
N ASN A 194 -30.00 -15.67 14.22
CA ASN A 194 -30.04 -15.86 15.68
C ASN A 194 -28.62 -16.04 16.28
N ALA A 195 -27.57 -15.89 15.47
CA ALA A 195 -26.17 -16.03 15.83
C ALA A 195 -25.55 -14.66 16.15
N THR A 196 -25.77 -14.19 17.37
CA THR A 196 -25.16 -13.00 18.00
C THR A 196 -23.63 -13.02 18.05
N TYR A 197 -22.99 -14.13 17.67
CA TYR A 197 -21.54 -14.26 17.56
C TYR A 197 -20.96 -13.80 16.23
N LEU A 198 -21.77 -13.65 15.18
CA LEU A 198 -21.29 -13.26 13.85
C LEU A 198 -21.08 -11.73 13.74
N PRO A 199 -20.05 -11.28 13.01
CA PRO A 199 -19.86 -9.86 12.71
C PRO A 199 -20.92 -9.35 11.73
N GLN A 200 -21.17 -8.05 11.73
CA GLN A 200 -21.85 -7.37 10.62
C GLN A 200 -20.82 -6.66 9.74
N PHE A 201 -21.25 -6.17 8.58
CA PHE A 201 -20.33 -5.50 7.64
C PHE A 201 -20.81 -4.09 7.36
N LEU A 202 -19.86 -3.16 7.26
CA LEU A 202 -20.14 -1.74 7.04
C LEU A 202 -19.21 -1.18 5.97
N GLU A 203 -19.78 -0.52 4.97
CA GLU A 203 -19.10 0.28 3.95
C GLU A 203 -19.34 1.76 4.25
N ASP A 204 -18.26 2.52 4.39
CA ASP A 204 -18.31 3.98 4.39
C ASP A 204 -18.15 4.45 2.94
N ALA A 205 -19.26 4.82 2.33
CA ALA A 205 -19.31 5.12 0.91
C ALA A 205 -18.60 6.44 0.55
N THR A 206 -18.22 7.24 1.55
CA THR A 206 -17.51 8.51 1.36
C THR A 206 -16.00 8.37 1.43
N ILE A 207 -15.48 7.22 1.89
CA ILE A 207 -14.05 6.96 1.99
C ILE A 207 -13.48 6.48 0.65
N ASP A 208 -12.38 7.11 0.22
CA ASP A 208 -11.50 6.56 -0.81
C ASP A 208 -10.66 5.43 -0.18
N TYR A 209 -11.19 4.21 -0.23
CA TYR A 209 -10.55 3.04 0.34
C TYR A 209 -9.19 2.73 -0.31
N GLU A 210 -8.99 3.06 -1.58
CA GLU A 210 -7.71 2.85 -2.29
C GLU A 210 -6.63 3.77 -1.73
N ARG A 211 -6.96 5.06 -1.59
CA ARG A 211 -6.07 6.03 -0.95
C ARG A 211 -5.78 5.63 0.50
N MET A 212 -6.81 5.31 1.27
CA MET A 212 -6.63 4.90 2.67
C MET A 212 -5.77 3.65 2.78
N HIS A 213 -5.97 2.66 1.91
CA HIS A 213 -5.17 1.44 1.88
C HIS A 213 -3.69 1.73 1.57
N LYS A 214 -3.40 2.67 0.65
CA LYS A 214 -2.04 3.13 0.35
C LYS A 214 -1.41 3.87 1.52
N ASP A 215 -2.13 4.85 2.08
CA ASP A 215 -1.68 5.62 3.24
C ASP A 215 -1.36 4.68 4.43
N TRP A 216 -2.15 3.62 4.59
CA TRP A 216 -1.97 2.66 5.67
C TRP A 216 -0.73 1.78 5.55
N LYS A 217 -0.16 1.63 4.35
CA LYS A 217 1.11 0.92 4.13
C LYS A 217 2.32 1.74 4.57
N THR A 218 2.17 3.07 4.68
CA THR A 218 3.27 3.95 5.10
C THR A 218 3.34 4.07 6.61
N TYR A 219 4.56 4.02 7.15
CA TYR A 219 4.83 4.23 8.58
C TYR A 219 4.52 5.65 9.06
N TYR A 220 4.37 6.64 8.16
CA TYR A 220 4.22 8.05 8.53
C TYR A 220 3.19 8.73 7.61
N ALA A 221 1.92 8.38 7.77
CA ALA A 221 0.82 8.90 6.95
C ALA A 221 0.31 10.25 7.48
N TYR A 222 0.04 11.20 6.57
CA TYR A 222 -0.48 12.53 6.93
C TYR A 222 -1.83 12.49 7.67
N PHE A 223 -2.66 11.46 7.42
CA PHE A 223 -4.01 11.33 8.00
C PHE A 223 -4.09 10.63 9.35
N ARG A 224 -2.98 10.07 9.87
CA ARG A 224 -2.99 9.46 11.20
C ARG A 224 -2.74 10.53 12.27
N SER A 225 -3.81 11.18 12.72
CA SER A 225 -3.76 12.08 13.88
C SER A 225 -4.29 11.36 15.11
N TYR A 226 -3.51 11.33 16.20
CA TYR A 226 -3.93 10.69 17.44
C TYR A 226 -4.87 11.58 18.23
N THR A 227 -6.07 11.08 18.49
CA THR A 227 -6.78 11.48 19.69
C THR A 227 -5.95 10.97 20.88
N ASN A 228 -5.37 11.87 21.66
CA ASN A 228 -4.61 11.47 22.82
C ASN A 228 -5.56 11.13 23.98
N HIS A 229 -5.72 9.84 24.28
CA HIS A 229 -6.51 9.35 25.40
C HIS A 229 -5.66 9.36 26.67
N PRO A 230 -6.13 9.93 27.81
CA PRO A 230 -5.41 9.88 29.08
C PRO A 230 -4.94 8.49 29.53
N ASN A 231 -5.69 7.44 29.19
CA ASN A 231 -5.33 6.06 29.50
C ASN A 231 -4.33 5.42 28.52
N GLY A 232 -3.92 6.14 27.46
CA GLY A 232 -2.95 5.70 26.48
C GLY A 232 -3.51 4.80 25.37
N VAL A 233 -4.82 4.62 25.26
CA VAL A 233 -5.44 3.81 24.18
C VAL A 233 -5.20 4.41 22.80
N VAL A 234 -4.98 3.54 21.81
CA VAL A 234 -4.71 3.89 20.41
C VAL A 234 -5.57 3.15 19.38
N GLY A 235 -6.32 2.12 19.76
CA GLY A 235 -7.11 1.32 18.81
C GLY A 235 -7.77 0.10 19.43
N ILE A 236 -8.65 -0.54 18.67
CA ILE A 236 -9.29 -1.81 19.05
C ILE A 236 -8.42 -2.94 18.51
N ASN A 237 -7.88 -3.74 19.43
CA ASN A 237 -7.08 -4.92 19.12
C ASN A 237 -7.95 -6.12 18.77
N ALA A 238 -8.93 -6.43 19.60
CA ALA A 238 -9.71 -7.65 19.43
C ALA A 238 -11.13 -7.54 19.99
N ILE A 239 -12.03 -8.29 19.35
CA ILE A 239 -13.36 -8.59 19.88
C ILE A 239 -13.36 -10.05 20.34
N GLN A 240 -13.67 -10.28 21.62
CA GLN A 240 -13.83 -11.62 22.16
C GLN A 240 -15.30 -11.95 22.30
N VAL A 241 -15.71 -13.04 21.65
CA VAL A 241 -17.08 -13.54 21.65
C VAL A 241 -17.14 -14.84 22.43
N ALA A 242 -18.00 -14.90 23.45
CA ALA A 242 -18.34 -16.12 24.15
C ALA A 242 -19.33 -16.94 23.30
N VAL A 243 -19.07 -18.23 23.12
CA VAL A 243 -19.90 -19.13 22.30
C VAL A 243 -20.27 -20.41 23.05
N LYS A 244 -21.52 -20.86 22.89
CA LYS A 244 -22.00 -22.15 23.42
C LYS A 244 -21.33 -23.35 22.75
N ASP A 245 -21.15 -23.26 21.43
CA ASP A 245 -20.56 -24.31 20.60
C ASP A 245 -19.40 -23.71 19.79
N LEU A 246 -18.18 -23.94 20.28
CA LEU A 246 -16.97 -23.41 19.66
C LEU A 246 -16.70 -24.03 18.28
N ASP A 247 -17.03 -25.32 18.09
CA ASP A 247 -16.71 -26.01 16.85
C ASP A 247 -17.62 -25.55 15.71
N THR A 248 -18.91 -25.34 15.99
CA THR A 248 -19.84 -24.76 15.03
C THR A 248 -19.47 -23.32 14.71
N ALA A 249 -19.26 -22.49 15.73
CA ALA A 249 -18.89 -21.09 15.52
C ALA A 249 -17.55 -20.95 14.77
N ARG A 250 -16.55 -21.78 15.08
CA ARG A 250 -15.27 -21.82 14.36
C ARG A 250 -15.49 -22.08 12.87
N LYS A 251 -16.26 -23.12 12.52
CA LYS A 251 -16.57 -23.47 11.13
C LYS A 251 -17.29 -22.35 10.40
N ASP A 252 -18.23 -21.68 11.07
CA ASP A 252 -18.94 -20.54 10.45
C ASP A 252 -17.97 -19.39 10.11
N ILE A 253 -17.07 -19.03 11.05
CA ILE A 253 -16.07 -17.98 10.81
C ILE A 253 -15.07 -18.38 9.70
N GLU A 254 -14.61 -19.63 9.68
CA GLU A 254 -13.73 -20.15 8.62
C GLU A 254 -14.42 -20.15 7.25
N ASN A 255 -15.69 -20.57 7.20
CA ASN A 255 -16.49 -20.60 5.98
C ASN A 255 -16.75 -19.20 5.41
N MET A 256 -16.86 -18.17 6.27
CA MET A 256 -16.93 -16.78 5.81
C MET A 256 -15.62 -16.32 5.15
N GLY A 257 -14.49 -16.99 5.38
CA GLY A 257 -13.20 -16.68 4.78
C GLY A 257 -12.20 -15.95 5.68
N LEU A 258 -12.45 -15.89 7.00
CA LEU A 258 -11.42 -15.44 7.95
C LEU A 258 -10.44 -16.57 8.27
N MET A 259 -9.14 -16.25 8.24
CA MET A 259 -8.08 -17.23 8.48
C MET A 259 -7.81 -17.39 9.97
N ALA A 260 -7.77 -18.64 10.44
CA ALA A 260 -7.35 -18.95 11.80
C ALA A 260 -5.85 -18.64 11.99
N SER A 261 -5.51 -17.91 13.05
CA SER A 261 -4.12 -17.49 13.33
C SER A 261 -3.21 -18.67 13.72
N ASN A 262 -3.78 -19.80 14.16
CA ASN A 262 -3.05 -21.04 14.44
C ASN A 262 -4.03 -22.25 14.37
N PRO A 263 -3.85 -23.23 13.48
CA PRO A 263 -4.76 -24.38 13.38
C PRO A 263 -4.70 -25.30 14.63
N ASN A 264 -3.71 -25.14 15.51
CA ASN A 264 -3.59 -25.87 16.79
C ASN A 264 -4.01 -25.01 18.00
N THR A 265 -5.15 -24.31 17.91
CA THR A 265 -5.68 -23.58 19.07
C THR A 265 -6.14 -24.52 20.19
N SER A 266 -6.11 -24.02 21.43
CA SER A 266 -6.73 -24.66 22.60
C SER A 266 -8.13 -25.20 22.30
N GLU A 267 -8.53 -26.32 22.92
CA GLU A 267 -9.90 -26.85 22.86
C GLU A 267 -10.98 -25.82 23.27
N LYS A 268 -10.58 -24.70 23.88
CA LYS A 268 -11.47 -23.70 24.47
C LYS A 268 -11.46 -22.33 23.79
N THR A 269 -10.57 -22.09 22.84
CA THR A 269 -10.49 -20.80 22.13
C THR A 269 -10.17 -20.99 20.65
N ALA A 270 -10.62 -20.08 19.80
CA ALA A 270 -10.24 -19.97 18.39
C ALA A 270 -9.95 -18.50 18.07
N ARG A 271 -8.87 -18.23 17.33
CA ARG A 271 -8.43 -16.86 16.98
C ARG A 271 -8.38 -16.71 15.48
N PHE A 272 -8.94 -15.61 14.99
CA PHE A 272 -9.01 -15.30 13.57
C PHE A 272 -8.40 -13.94 13.33
N LYS A 273 -7.51 -13.86 12.33
CA LYS A 273 -6.92 -12.60 11.91
C LYS A 273 -7.95 -11.82 11.08
N ILE A 274 -8.20 -10.57 11.45
CA ILE A 274 -9.09 -9.68 10.69
C ILE A 274 -8.25 -8.85 9.71
N LYS A 275 -7.46 -7.90 10.22
CA LYS A 275 -6.53 -7.08 9.43
C LYS A 275 -5.39 -6.59 10.31
N GLY A 276 -4.17 -6.52 9.79
CA GLY A 276 -3.00 -6.09 10.56
C GLY A 276 -2.78 -7.00 11.78
N HIS A 277 -2.88 -6.43 12.98
CA HIS A 277 -2.78 -7.13 14.27
C HIS A 277 -4.14 -7.34 14.94
N GLN A 278 -5.25 -6.97 14.29
CA GLN A 278 -6.59 -7.09 14.83
C GLN A 278 -7.11 -8.53 14.76
N GLU A 279 -7.82 -8.97 15.81
CA GLU A 279 -8.32 -10.34 15.94
C GLU A 279 -9.82 -10.42 16.27
N LEU A 280 -10.46 -11.49 15.79
CA LEU A 280 -11.70 -12.03 16.36
C LEU A 280 -11.35 -13.26 17.19
N VAL A 281 -11.77 -13.27 18.46
CA VAL A 281 -11.50 -14.37 19.38
C VAL A 281 -12.82 -15.03 19.77
N LEU A 282 -12.98 -16.31 19.46
CA LEU A 282 -14.07 -17.13 19.96
C LEU A 282 -13.61 -17.89 21.19
N SER A 283 -14.42 -17.89 22.24
CA SER A 283 -14.10 -18.59 23.49
C SER A 283 -15.32 -19.32 24.03
N THR A 284 -15.12 -20.52 24.55
CA THR A 284 -16.13 -21.27 25.33
C THR A 284 -15.71 -21.27 26.80
N PRO A 285 -16.64 -21.47 27.75
CA PRO A 285 -16.32 -21.56 29.16
C PRO A 285 -15.21 -22.57 29.49
N GLN A 286 -14.33 -22.16 30.42
CA GLN A 286 -13.24 -22.96 30.95
C GLN A 286 -13.74 -23.97 32.00
N ALA A 287 -14.73 -23.56 32.80
CA ALA A 287 -15.39 -24.41 33.79
C ALA A 287 -16.90 -24.13 33.84
N SER A 288 -17.71 -25.11 34.26
CA SER A 288 -19.18 -25.02 34.21
C SER A 288 -19.83 -23.93 35.07
N ASN A 289 -19.07 -23.23 35.92
CA ASN A 289 -19.56 -22.19 36.81
C ASN A 289 -18.72 -20.89 36.75
N ASP A 290 -17.83 -20.78 35.77
CA ASP A 290 -17.04 -19.57 35.56
C ASP A 290 -17.92 -18.40 35.07
N ASP A 291 -17.33 -17.20 34.99
CA ASP A 291 -18.07 -16.01 34.61
C ASP A 291 -18.63 -16.07 33.18
N MET A 292 -17.89 -16.70 32.26
CA MET A 292 -18.33 -16.89 30.88
C MET A 292 -19.52 -17.86 30.77
N SER A 293 -19.57 -18.91 31.60
CA SER A 293 -20.74 -19.80 31.70
C SER A 293 -21.98 -19.03 32.15
N LYS A 294 -21.83 -18.11 33.12
CA LYS A 294 -22.92 -17.26 33.58
C LYS A 294 -23.35 -16.29 32.48
N PHE A 295 -22.39 -15.66 31.79
CA PHE A 295 -22.67 -14.80 30.64
C PHE A 295 -23.49 -15.53 29.58
N ILE A 296 -23.08 -16.75 29.20
CA ILE A 296 -23.79 -17.55 28.20
C ILE A 296 -25.19 -17.97 28.68
N ALA A 297 -25.36 -18.24 29.97
CA ALA A 297 -26.67 -18.52 30.54
C ALA A 297 -27.59 -17.30 30.57
N GLU A 298 -27.03 -16.10 30.75
CA GLU A 298 -27.75 -14.82 30.80
C GLU A 298 -28.10 -14.30 29.39
N ARG A 299 -27.19 -14.40 28.41
CA ARG A 299 -27.26 -13.67 27.13
C ARG A 299 -27.10 -14.54 25.88
N GLU A 300 -26.98 -15.85 26.04
CA GLU A 300 -26.51 -16.76 25.01
C GLU A 300 -25.08 -16.44 24.51
N SER A 301 -24.74 -16.87 23.29
CA SER A 301 -23.47 -16.48 22.67
C SER A 301 -23.44 -14.95 22.45
N GLY A 302 -22.29 -14.30 22.46
CA GLY A 302 -22.20 -12.87 22.21
C GLY A 302 -20.87 -12.24 22.63
N VAL A 303 -20.71 -10.94 22.37
CA VAL A 303 -19.47 -10.21 22.70
C VAL A 303 -19.30 -10.16 24.21
N TYR A 304 -18.25 -10.80 24.69
CA TYR A 304 -17.90 -10.92 26.10
C TYR A 304 -16.87 -9.86 26.52
N ALA A 305 -15.86 -9.63 25.68
CA ALA A 305 -14.82 -8.65 25.94
C ALA A 305 -14.42 -7.87 24.68
N ILE A 306 -13.93 -6.65 24.91
CA ILE A 306 -13.21 -5.84 23.93
C ILE A 306 -11.80 -5.59 24.45
N ARG A 307 -10.82 -5.73 23.56
CA ARG A 307 -9.41 -5.49 23.88
C ARG A 307 -8.90 -4.28 23.11
N PHE A 308 -8.21 -3.39 23.81
CA PHE A 308 -7.60 -2.19 23.27
C PHE A 308 -6.07 -2.29 23.27
N ASP A 309 -5.48 -1.71 22.23
CA ASP A 309 -4.06 -1.42 22.19
C ASP A 309 -3.77 -0.12 22.95
N VAL A 310 -2.71 -0.12 23.77
CA VAL A 310 -2.22 1.05 24.50
C VAL A 310 -0.75 1.30 24.23
N LYS A 311 -0.34 2.57 24.26
CA LYS A 311 1.07 2.98 24.08
C LYS A 311 2.01 2.35 25.12
N ASN A 312 1.55 2.25 26.36
CA ASN A 312 2.32 1.72 27.47
C ASN A 312 1.43 1.17 28.58
N ILE A 313 1.42 -0.16 28.72
CA ILE A 313 0.56 -0.89 29.64
C ILE A 313 0.82 -0.52 31.11
N ASP A 314 2.06 -0.23 31.50
CA ASP A 314 2.37 0.18 32.89
C ASP A 314 1.77 1.54 33.24
N SER A 315 1.83 2.49 32.30
CA SER A 315 1.24 3.82 32.46
C SER A 315 -0.28 3.73 32.50
N THR A 316 -0.88 2.90 31.64
CA THR A 316 -2.32 2.60 31.65
C THR A 316 -2.72 1.98 32.99
N TYR A 317 -1.99 0.98 33.50
CA TYR A 317 -2.25 0.37 34.79
C TYR A 317 -2.24 1.41 35.91
N HIS A 318 -1.20 2.26 35.95
CA HIS A 318 -1.08 3.28 36.98
C HIS A 318 -2.23 4.29 36.93
N TYR A 319 -2.63 4.71 35.73
CA TYR A 319 -3.76 5.62 35.52
C TYR A 319 -5.08 5.03 36.05
N LEU A 320 -5.37 3.77 35.69
CA LEU A 320 -6.60 3.07 36.07
C LEU A 320 -6.63 2.70 37.56
N ASN A 321 -5.51 2.24 38.12
CA ASN A 321 -5.42 1.82 39.53
C ASN A 321 -5.68 2.96 40.52
N GLN A 322 -5.53 4.21 40.10
CA GLN A 322 -5.87 5.38 40.92
C GLN A 322 -7.37 5.72 40.92
N ARG A 323 -8.13 5.19 39.96
CA ARG A 323 -9.51 5.59 39.66
C ARG A 323 -10.53 4.46 39.83
N LEU A 324 -10.09 3.22 39.69
CA LEU A 324 -10.91 2.03 39.89
C LEU A 324 -10.67 1.43 41.28
N PRO A 325 -11.70 0.80 41.89
CA PRO A 325 -11.50 -0.01 43.08
C PRO A 325 -10.63 -1.23 42.77
N ALA A 326 -9.95 -1.78 43.78
CA ALA A 326 -8.94 -2.82 43.59
C ALA A 326 -9.50 -4.10 42.94
N GLU A 327 -10.75 -4.45 43.23
CA GLU A 327 -11.47 -5.59 42.64
C GLU A 327 -11.90 -5.38 41.18
N ALA A 328 -11.88 -4.14 40.68
CA ALA A 328 -12.27 -3.80 39.33
C ALA A 328 -11.09 -3.71 38.34
N LEU A 329 -9.86 -3.93 38.80
CA LEU A 329 -8.67 -3.88 37.96
C LEU A 329 -7.78 -5.10 38.21
N LEU A 330 -7.76 -6.00 37.24
CA LEU A 330 -6.93 -7.19 37.26
C LEU A 330 -5.71 -6.97 36.36
N ARG A 331 -4.54 -7.45 36.79
CA ARG A 331 -3.30 -7.38 36.01
C ARG A 331 -2.67 -8.76 35.94
N ASP A 332 -2.52 -9.27 34.73
CA ASP A 332 -1.77 -10.48 34.44
C ASP A 332 -0.39 -10.10 33.88
N THR A 333 0.66 -10.38 34.66
CA THR A 333 2.05 -10.08 34.29
C THR A 333 2.67 -11.13 33.38
N LEU A 334 2.09 -12.33 33.25
CA LEU A 334 2.60 -13.38 32.39
C LEU A 334 2.21 -13.09 30.94
N VAL A 335 0.94 -12.76 30.71
CA VAL A 335 0.42 -12.40 29.37
C VAL A 335 0.35 -10.89 29.12
N HIS A 336 0.92 -10.08 30.03
CA HIS A 336 1.03 -8.62 29.91
C HIS A 336 -0.29 -7.93 29.57
N THR A 337 -1.36 -8.34 30.24
CA THR A 337 -2.73 -7.86 30.01
C THR A 337 -3.31 -7.21 31.27
N ILE A 338 -4.05 -6.12 31.09
CA ILE A 338 -4.88 -5.51 32.13
C ILE A 338 -6.34 -5.76 31.80
N THR A 339 -7.17 -6.02 32.80
CA THR A 339 -8.58 -6.34 32.61
C THR A 339 -9.46 -5.59 33.60
N VAL A 340 -10.52 -4.95 33.10
CA VAL A 340 -11.66 -4.44 33.86
C VAL A 340 -12.82 -5.40 33.64
N PRO A 341 -13.24 -6.19 34.66
CA PRO A 341 -14.29 -7.19 34.50
C PRO A 341 -15.64 -6.59 34.08
N ARG A 342 -16.45 -7.38 33.36
CA ARG A 342 -17.73 -6.93 32.75
C ARG A 342 -18.68 -6.22 33.71
N GLN A 343 -18.74 -6.68 34.95
CA GLN A 343 -19.62 -6.13 36.00
C GLN A 343 -19.26 -4.70 36.42
N PHE A 344 -18.04 -4.25 36.09
CA PHE A 344 -17.56 -2.89 36.35
C PHE A 344 -17.49 -2.03 35.09
N ALA A 345 -17.89 -2.56 33.93
CA ALA A 345 -17.72 -1.92 32.64
C ALA A 345 -18.98 -2.05 31.75
N TYR A 346 -20.16 -1.84 32.36
CA TYR A 346 -21.46 -1.84 31.67
C TYR A 346 -21.71 -3.12 30.87
N GLY A 347 -21.37 -4.26 31.46
CA GLY A 347 -21.67 -5.59 30.94
C GLY A 347 -20.80 -6.07 29.78
N VAL A 348 -19.67 -5.40 29.51
CA VAL A 348 -18.60 -5.89 28.63
C VAL A 348 -17.26 -5.85 29.37
N GLN A 349 -16.45 -6.91 29.27
CA GLN A 349 -15.09 -6.89 29.82
C GLN A 349 -14.18 -6.02 28.96
N ILE A 350 -13.35 -5.19 29.58
CA ILE A 350 -12.38 -4.35 28.88
C ILE A 350 -10.99 -4.89 29.15
N GLU A 351 -10.21 -5.12 28.10
CA GLU A 351 -8.83 -5.56 28.18
C GLU A 351 -7.90 -4.54 27.54
N PHE A 352 -6.67 -4.44 28.06
CA PHE A 352 -5.62 -3.61 27.48
C PHE A 352 -4.34 -4.42 27.29
N ILE A 353 -3.68 -4.23 26.16
CA ILE A 353 -2.35 -4.78 25.85
C ILE A 353 -1.47 -3.69 25.22
N ASN A 354 -0.15 -3.85 25.25
CA ASN A 354 0.73 -2.93 24.52
C ASN A 354 0.51 -3.06 23.02
N GLU A 355 0.44 -1.92 22.33
CA GLU A 355 0.43 -1.89 20.88
C GLU A 355 1.73 -2.51 20.30
N PRO A 356 1.68 -3.17 19.14
CA PRO A 356 2.88 -3.62 18.44
C PRO A 356 3.80 -2.45 18.10
N LYS A 357 5.11 -2.68 18.05
CA LYS A 357 6.09 -1.64 17.67
C LYS A 357 5.79 -1.09 16.28
N GLU A 358 5.35 -1.94 15.36
CA GLU A 358 4.98 -1.58 14.01
C GLU A 358 3.76 -0.65 14.00
N GLN A 359 2.77 -0.88 14.87
CA GLN A 359 1.59 -0.01 15.01
C GLN A 359 1.94 1.33 15.65
N ALA A 360 2.81 1.33 16.68
CA ALA A 360 3.32 2.55 17.29
C ALA A 360 4.09 3.44 16.30
N LEU A 361 4.62 2.87 15.22
CA LEU A 361 5.35 3.63 14.20
C LEU A 361 4.44 4.35 13.24
N LEU A 362 3.42 3.63 12.78
CA LEU A 362 2.32 4.16 11.99
C LEU A 362 1.71 5.41 12.64
N ALA A 363 1.92 5.57 13.95
CA ALA A 363 1.37 6.60 14.79
C ALA A 363 2.04 7.97 14.74
N ASP A 364 3.35 8.00 14.52
CA ASP A 364 4.09 9.25 14.65
C ASP A 364 4.03 10.02 13.34
N GLN A 365 3.82 11.33 13.40
CA GLN A 365 3.85 12.17 12.20
C GLN A 365 5.27 12.67 12.02
N TYR A 366 6.03 12.04 11.13
CA TYR A 366 7.36 12.53 10.80
C TYR A 366 7.25 13.90 10.12
N LYS A 367 7.87 14.91 10.72
CA LYS A 367 8.04 16.22 10.10
C LYS A 367 9.25 16.14 9.18
N ILE A 368 9.03 16.34 7.88
CA ILE A 368 10.10 16.36 6.88
C ILE A 368 11.20 17.34 7.32
N GLY A 369 12.45 16.85 7.37
CA GLY A 369 13.63 17.60 7.80
C GLY A 369 13.90 17.57 9.31
N ALA A 370 13.06 16.90 10.12
CA ALA A 370 13.39 16.63 11.51
C ALA A 370 14.35 15.45 11.64
N LYS A 371 15.05 15.36 12.78
CA LYS A 371 15.85 14.18 13.12
C LYS A 371 14.97 12.93 13.21
N LEU A 372 15.44 11.81 12.68
CA LEU A 372 14.74 10.54 12.79
C LEU A 372 14.78 10.00 14.23
N ASP A 373 13.64 9.52 14.72
CA ASP A 373 13.62 8.68 15.91
C ASP A 373 14.28 7.31 15.63
N SER A 374 14.53 6.50 16.67
CA SER A 374 15.23 5.22 16.55
C SER A 374 14.58 4.27 15.55
N THR A 375 13.28 4.41 15.36
CA THR A 375 12.47 3.45 14.65
C THR A 375 12.21 3.89 13.22
N ALA A 376 11.99 5.19 12.99
CA ALA A 376 12.10 5.80 11.66
C ALA A 376 13.46 5.47 11.02
N SER A 377 14.53 5.59 11.81
CA SER A 377 15.90 5.24 11.42
C SER A 377 16.06 3.76 11.11
N SER A 378 15.47 2.87 11.93
CA SER A 378 15.47 1.41 11.67
C SER A 378 14.71 1.05 10.39
N ASN A 379 13.55 1.67 10.15
CA ASN A 379 12.77 1.44 8.93
C ASN A 379 13.52 1.94 7.69
N ALA A 380 14.06 3.15 7.72
CA ALA A 380 14.88 3.70 6.65
C ALA A 380 16.12 2.84 6.36
N ALA A 381 16.78 2.31 7.39
CA ALA A 381 17.85 1.33 7.23
C ALA A 381 17.36 0.04 6.55
N GLY A 382 16.18 -0.47 6.91
CA GLY A 382 15.55 -1.63 6.26
C GLY A 382 15.26 -1.38 4.78
N MET A 383 14.68 -0.23 4.45
CA MET A 383 14.45 0.21 3.06
C MET A 383 15.77 0.30 2.29
N TYR A 384 16.80 0.88 2.87
CA TYR A 384 18.14 0.93 2.27
C TYR A 384 18.68 -0.48 1.98
N GLN A 385 18.59 -1.40 2.94
CA GLN A 385 19.06 -2.78 2.74
C GLN A 385 18.27 -3.50 1.64
N LYS A 386 16.95 -3.27 1.55
CA LYS A 386 16.10 -3.91 0.55
C LYS A 386 16.32 -3.35 -0.85
N TYR A 387 16.36 -2.03 -0.99
CA TYR A 387 16.28 -1.33 -2.28
C TYR A 387 17.57 -0.66 -2.75
N CYS A 388 18.60 -0.48 -1.92
CA CYS A 388 19.78 0.29 -2.33
C CYS A 388 21.10 -0.47 -2.14
N ALA A 389 21.19 -1.29 -1.09
CA ALA A 389 22.43 -1.95 -0.68
C ALA A 389 23.00 -2.92 -1.71
N LEU A 390 22.17 -3.46 -2.62
CA LEU A 390 22.63 -4.32 -3.71
C LEU A 390 23.69 -3.61 -4.58
N CYS A 391 23.51 -2.32 -4.84
CA CYS A 391 24.41 -1.52 -5.67
C CYS A 391 25.35 -0.65 -4.83
N HIS A 392 24.85 -0.01 -3.77
CA HIS A 392 25.61 0.93 -2.94
C HIS A 392 26.37 0.29 -1.78
N GLY A 393 26.30 -1.04 -1.62
CA GLY A 393 26.96 -1.76 -0.53
C GLY A 393 26.18 -1.72 0.78
N LYS A 394 26.42 -2.67 1.68
CA LYS A 394 25.63 -2.81 2.91
C LYS A 394 25.83 -1.64 3.88
N ASN A 395 26.98 -0.98 3.81
CA ASN A 395 27.36 0.14 4.66
C ASN A 395 27.47 1.46 3.86
N ARG A 396 26.82 1.56 2.69
CA ARG A 396 26.83 2.75 1.80
C ARG A 396 28.17 3.05 1.14
N GLU A 397 29.12 2.14 1.22
CA GLU A 397 30.48 2.31 0.71
C GLU A 397 30.57 2.55 -0.81
N GLY A 398 29.52 2.22 -1.55
CA GLY A 398 29.49 2.29 -3.00
C GLY A 398 30.22 1.11 -3.66
N TYR A 399 30.26 1.12 -4.98
CA TYR A 399 31.04 0.23 -5.84
C TYR A 399 30.74 -1.27 -5.68
N ALA A 400 29.64 -1.64 -5.00
CA ALA A 400 29.23 -3.04 -4.88
C ALA A 400 28.68 -3.58 -6.22
N ALA A 401 28.03 -2.72 -7.01
CA ALA A 401 27.71 -2.99 -8.41
C ALA A 401 27.84 -1.70 -9.25
N ASP A 402 28.31 -1.86 -10.50
CA ASP A 402 28.26 -0.83 -11.56
C ASP A 402 28.84 0.53 -11.21
N ASN A 403 29.89 0.55 -10.39
CA ASN A 403 30.50 1.80 -9.91
C ASN A 403 29.50 2.74 -9.21
N ALA A 404 28.40 2.19 -8.64
CA ALA A 404 27.42 2.97 -7.92
C ALA A 404 28.12 3.82 -6.84
N PRO A 405 27.87 5.14 -6.78
CA PRO A 405 28.67 6.02 -5.96
C PRO A 405 28.53 5.70 -4.47
N SER A 406 29.57 6.01 -3.70
CA SER A 406 29.52 5.95 -2.24
C SER A 406 28.48 6.94 -1.71
N LEU A 407 27.59 6.44 -0.84
CA LEU A 407 26.64 7.24 -0.08
C LEU A 407 27.15 7.49 1.35
N ARG A 408 28.45 7.26 1.61
CA ARG A 408 29.15 7.68 2.85
C ARG A 408 29.81 9.05 2.73
N SER A 409 30.03 9.53 1.51
CA SER A 409 30.75 10.80 1.27
C SER A 409 30.05 11.94 1.99
N HIS A 410 30.74 12.52 2.97
CA HIS A 410 30.26 13.64 3.75
C HIS A 410 30.03 14.86 2.86
N SER A 411 30.96 15.12 1.93
CA SER A 411 30.84 16.23 0.97
C SER A 411 29.64 16.08 0.04
N LEU A 412 29.35 14.86 -0.46
CA LEU A 412 28.16 14.60 -1.27
C LEU A 412 26.88 14.92 -0.48
N MET A 413 26.79 14.42 0.75
CA MET A 413 25.61 14.61 1.59
C MET A 413 25.44 16.08 1.99
N ALA A 414 26.51 16.74 2.43
CA ALA A 414 26.49 18.15 2.84
C ALA A 414 26.11 19.10 1.70
N THR A 415 26.55 18.83 0.47
CA THR A 415 26.25 19.68 -0.70
C THR A 415 24.92 19.37 -1.36
N SER A 416 24.25 18.26 -1.02
CA SER A 416 22.99 17.87 -1.66
C SER A 416 21.76 18.01 -0.78
N TRP A 417 21.94 18.12 0.55
CA TRP A 417 20.85 18.16 1.53
C TRP A 417 19.75 19.18 1.19
N THR A 418 20.12 20.42 0.85
CA THR A 418 19.15 21.51 0.61
C THR A 418 18.61 21.57 -0.83
N THR A 419 18.93 20.56 -1.65
CA THR A 419 18.55 20.52 -3.08
C THR A 419 17.62 19.34 -3.37
N ASN A 420 16.93 19.38 -4.51
CA ASN A 420 16.12 18.25 -4.97
C ASN A 420 16.95 17.12 -5.61
N PHE A 421 18.27 17.27 -5.72
CA PHE A 421 19.12 16.36 -6.49
C PHE A 421 19.03 14.90 -6.01
N GLN A 422 19.18 14.63 -4.71
CA GLN A 422 19.12 13.26 -4.19
C GLN A 422 17.68 12.72 -4.24
N ARG A 423 16.70 13.55 -3.90
CA ARG A 423 15.28 13.21 -3.99
C ARG A 423 14.90 12.77 -5.40
N TYR A 424 15.26 13.54 -6.42
CA TYR A 424 14.93 13.22 -7.81
C TYR A 424 15.76 12.04 -8.34
N THR A 425 16.99 11.88 -7.85
CA THR A 425 17.79 10.67 -8.11
C THR A 425 17.07 9.41 -7.61
N VAL A 426 16.44 9.43 -6.43
CA VAL A 426 15.69 8.27 -5.92
C VAL A 426 14.31 8.15 -6.58
N HIS A 427 13.62 9.26 -6.84
CA HIS A 427 12.28 9.24 -7.45
C HIS A 427 12.30 8.64 -8.85
N TYR A 428 13.13 9.24 -9.71
CA TYR A 428 13.09 9.04 -11.15
C TYR A 428 14.32 8.28 -11.66
N GLY A 429 15.33 8.05 -10.81
CA GLY A 429 16.59 7.48 -11.28
C GLY A 429 17.37 8.44 -12.16
N ARG A 430 18.36 7.89 -12.85
CA ARG A 430 19.18 8.56 -13.86
C ARG A 430 19.14 7.73 -15.13
N GLU A 431 18.29 8.16 -16.06
CA GLU A 431 18.14 7.53 -17.37
C GLU A 431 19.50 7.31 -18.05
N GLY A 432 19.66 6.15 -18.69
CA GLY A 432 20.94 5.75 -19.30
C GLY A 432 22.00 5.26 -18.31
N THR A 433 21.67 5.10 -17.02
CA THR A 433 22.57 4.54 -16.00
C THR A 433 21.90 3.41 -15.21
N ALA A 434 22.62 2.74 -14.31
CA ALA A 434 22.03 1.72 -13.43
C ALA A 434 21.20 2.26 -12.27
N MET A 435 21.19 3.57 -12.01
CA MET A 435 20.35 4.14 -10.96
C MET A 435 18.91 4.25 -11.45
N GLY A 436 18.08 3.24 -11.17
CA GLY A 436 16.63 3.28 -11.45
C GLY A 436 15.87 4.17 -10.47
N GLY A 437 14.65 4.56 -10.85
CA GLY A 437 13.72 5.26 -9.95
C GLY A 437 12.96 4.30 -9.02
N TYR A 438 12.46 4.82 -7.91
CA TYR A 438 11.77 4.05 -6.87
C TYR A 438 10.45 4.68 -6.40
N LEU A 439 10.04 5.83 -6.96
CA LEU A 439 8.77 6.46 -6.58
C LEU A 439 7.57 5.66 -7.08
N ASN A 440 6.63 5.38 -6.19
CA ASN A 440 5.44 4.56 -6.46
C ASN A 440 4.52 5.12 -7.54
N THR A 441 4.35 6.44 -7.62
CA THR A 441 3.55 7.07 -8.67
C THR A 441 4.17 6.92 -10.05
N GLN A 442 5.41 6.42 -10.14
CA GLN A 442 6.11 6.08 -11.38
C GLN A 442 6.27 4.56 -11.57
N GLY A 443 5.63 3.75 -10.72
CA GLY A 443 5.74 2.27 -10.70
C GLY A 443 6.71 1.71 -9.67
N GLY A 444 7.43 2.54 -8.91
CA GLY A 444 8.36 2.07 -7.88
C GLY A 444 7.70 1.54 -6.60
N PRO A 445 8.49 1.05 -5.62
CA PRO A 445 7.93 0.49 -4.39
C PRO A 445 7.81 1.51 -3.24
N LEU A 446 8.37 2.72 -3.39
CA LEU A 446 8.48 3.70 -2.30
C LEU A 446 7.52 4.87 -2.47
N GLU A 447 6.82 5.18 -1.40
CA GLU A 447 6.01 6.40 -1.27
C GLU A 447 6.90 7.62 -1.07
N TYR A 448 6.39 8.82 -1.36
CA TYR A 448 7.15 10.07 -1.22
C TYR A 448 7.79 10.21 0.19
N ILE A 449 7.00 9.94 1.24
CA ILE A 449 7.47 10.07 2.63
C ILE A 449 8.57 9.05 2.97
N GLU A 450 8.52 7.86 2.39
CA GLU A 450 9.55 6.83 2.60
C GLU A 450 10.89 7.24 2.00
N ILE A 451 10.85 7.92 0.86
CA ILE A 451 12.04 8.50 0.25
C ILE A 451 12.60 9.62 1.13
N GLU A 452 11.77 10.49 1.70
CA GLU A 452 12.23 11.52 2.65
C GLU A 452 12.92 10.91 3.87
N LEU A 453 12.34 9.86 4.46
CA LEU A 453 12.94 9.13 5.59
C LEU A 453 14.27 8.50 5.21
N LEU A 454 14.35 7.88 4.03
CA LEU A 454 15.59 7.31 3.50
C LEU A 454 16.67 8.37 3.33
N LEU A 455 16.33 9.54 2.76
CA LEU A 455 17.27 10.64 2.56
C LEU A 455 17.74 11.22 3.90
N GLN A 456 16.84 11.49 4.83
CA GLN A 456 17.22 11.97 6.17
C GLN A 456 18.13 10.95 6.87
N TRP A 457 17.83 9.66 6.76
CA TRP A 457 18.70 8.62 7.29
C TRP A 457 20.08 8.64 6.64
N LEU A 458 20.19 8.82 5.32
CA LEU A 458 21.48 8.95 4.65
C LEU A 458 22.29 10.15 5.16
N TYR A 459 21.65 11.30 5.40
CA TYR A 459 22.29 12.48 5.99
C TYR A 459 22.78 12.19 7.41
N ASP A 460 21.92 11.69 8.30
CA ASP A 460 22.27 11.35 9.68
C ASP A 460 23.44 10.36 9.73
N GLN A 461 23.43 9.34 8.87
CA GLN A 461 24.46 8.31 8.83
C GLN A 461 25.76 8.77 8.15
N SER A 462 25.78 9.91 7.46
CA SER A 462 26.99 10.49 6.87
C SER A 462 27.78 11.37 7.84
N GLY A 463 27.19 11.68 9.00
CA GLY A 463 27.79 12.57 10.00
C GLY A 463 27.73 14.05 9.64
N VAL A 464 26.98 14.41 8.60
CA VAL A 464 26.72 15.81 8.26
C VAL A 464 25.77 16.38 9.30
N GLU A 465 26.23 17.37 10.06
CA GLU A 465 25.40 18.08 11.03
C GLU A 465 24.65 19.25 10.39
N GLU A 466 25.29 19.94 9.43
CA GLU A 466 24.74 21.10 8.74
C GLU A 466 25.06 21.04 7.23
N PRO A 467 24.15 21.53 6.36
CA PRO A 467 24.41 21.59 4.94
C PRO A 467 25.49 22.62 4.59
N ILE A 468 26.18 22.40 3.47
CA ILE A 468 26.98 23.43 2.84
C ILE A 468 26.04 24.29 2.01
N GLU A 469 25.92 25.57 2.37
CA GLU A 469 25.15 26.54 1.60
C GLU A 469 25.82 26.78 0.24
N LEU A 470 25.08 26.46 -0.83
CA LEU A 470 25.53 26.58 -2.20
C LEU A 470 24.78 27.71 -2.90
N SER A 471 25.53 28.57 -3.61
CA SER A 471 24.94 29.59 -4.46
C SER A 471 24.03 28.95 -5.53
N ARG A 472 22.92 29.64 -5.82
CA ARG A 472 22.04 29.31 -6.96
C ARG A 472 22.33 30.18 -8.19
N GLU A 473 23.26 31.14 -8.05
CA GLU A 473 23.68 31.96 -9.18
C GLU A 473 24.48 31.13 -10.18
N PRO A 474 24.31 31.36 -11.49
CA PRO A 474 25.10 30.70 -12.51
C PRO A 474 26.60 30.99 -12.35
N VAL A 475 27.43 29.97 -12.60
CA VAL A 475 28.89 30.14 -12.66
C VAL A 475 29.28 30.55 -14.09
N THR A 476 29.91 31.71 -14.22
CA THR A 476 30.44 32.18 -15.51
C THR A 476 31.89 31.74 -15.68
N GLY A 477 32.23 31.16 -16.84
CA GLY A 477 33.58 30.73 -17.16
C GLY A 477 33.78 30.52 -18.66
N ASP A 478 35.04 30.36 -19.09
CA ASP A 478 35.38 30.10 -20.49
C ASP A 478 35.11 28.62 -20.84
N VAL A 479 34.09 28.40 -21.67
CA VAL A 479 33.65 27.07 -22.12
C VAL A 479 34.73 26.35 -22.92
N ALA A 480 35.52 27.05 -23.73
CA ALA A 480 36.55 26.42 -24.57
C ALA A 480 37.69 25.88 -23.70
N VAL A 481 38.11 26.65 -22.70
CA VAL A 481 39.08 26.20 -21.68
C VAL A 481 38.53 24.99 -20.92
N GLY A 482 37.28 25.06 -20.46
CA GLY A 482 36.62 23.94 -19.78
C GLY A 482 36.55 22.67 -20.63
N ALA A 483 36.25 22.79 -21.92
CA ALA A 483 36.18 21.66 -22.85
C ALA A 483 37.54 20.96 -23.01
N GLU A 484 38.63 21.73 -23.13
CA GLU A 484 39.98 21.18 -23.25
C GLU A 484 40.41 20.44 -21.98
N ILE A 485 40.18 21.03 -20.81
CA ILE A 485 40.50 20.39 -19.53
C ILE A 485 39.66 19.13 -19.34
N TYR A 486 38.36 19.18 -19.66
CA TYR A 486 37.48 18.03 -19.54
C TYR A 486 37.98 16.85 -20.38
N ALA A 487 38.32 17.10 -21.64
CA ALA A 487 38.82 16.07 -22.55
C ALA A 487 40.13 15.43 -22.06
N ASN A 488 41.03 16.24 -21.47
CA ASN A 488 42.34 15.77 -21.04
C ASN A 488 42.36 15.15 -19.64
N THR A 489 41.42 15.51 -18.76
CA THR A 489 41.48 15.16 -17.33
C THR A 489 40.24 14.43 -16.82
N CYS A 490 39.04 14.84 -17.24
CA CYS A 490 37.79 14.33 -16.67
C CYS A 490 37.21 13.14 -17.46
N ALA A 491 37.39 13.15 -18.79
CA ALA A 491 36.78 12.18 -19.70
C ALA A 491 37.24 10.73 -19.46
N VAL A 492 38.43 10.53 -18.89
CA VAL A 492 38.96 9.18 -18.59
C VAL A 492 38.07 8.39 -17.62
N CYS A 493 37.38 9.08 -16.70
CA CYS A 493 36.47 8.46 -15.74
C CYS A 493 34.99 8.70 -16.12
N HIS A 494 34.68 9.91 -16.57
CA HIS A 494 33.30 10.35 -16.83
C HIS A 494 32.82 10.09 -18.26
N GLY A 495 33.70 9.67 -19.17
CA GLY A 495 33.38 9.47 -20.59
C GLY A 495 33.57 10.74 -21.42
N ALA A 496 33.67 10.58 -22.74
CA ALA A 496 33.89 11.71 -23.64
C ALA A 496 32.66 12.64 -23.67
N ASP A 497 31.46 12.04 -23.67
CA ASP A 497 30.18 12.73 -23.68
C ASP A 497 29.60 12.91 -22.28
N GLY A 498 30.29 12.40 -21.25
CA GLY A 498 29.81 12.43 -19.87
C GLY A 498 28.83 11.30 -19.56
N GLU A 499 28.85 10.24 -20.35
CA GLU A 499 28.01 9.05 -20.26
C GLU A 499 28.28 8.20 -19.01
N GLY A 500 29.42 8.42 -18.35
CA GLY A 500 29.84 7.68 -17.16
C GLY A 500 30.41 6.31 -17.51
N VAL A 501 31.74 6.16 -17.39
CA VAL A 501 32.44 4.89 -17.68
C VAL A 501 32.75 4.16 -16.38
N SER A 502 33.52 4.81 -15.51
CA SER A 502 33.88 4.31 -14.16
C SER A 502 33.46 5.27 -13.05
N ALA A 503 32.90 6.42 -13.42
CA ALA A 503 32.43 7.47 -12.52
C ALA A 503 31.04 7.97 -12.97
N PRO A 504 30.33 8.77 -12.15
CA PRO A 504 28.97 9.22 -12.46
C PRO A 504 28.84 9.90 -13.83
N ALA A 505 27.73 9.65 -14.52
CA ALA A 505 27.41 10.25 -15.82
C ALA A 505 27.13 11.76 -15.69
N LEU A 506 28.15 12.60 -15.93
CA LEU A 506 28.05 14.06 -15.81
C LEU A 506 27.21 14.70 -16.90
N GLY A 507 27.00 14.02 -18.03
CA GLY A 507 26.11 14.45 -19.12
C GLY A 507 24.65 14.07 -18.89
N ASN A 508 24.30 13.41 -17.77
CA ASN A 508 22.94 13.00 -17.51
C ASN A 508 21.99 14.20 -17.36
N SER A 509 20.87 14.14 -18.07
CA SER A 509 19.88 15.20 -18.20
C SER A 509 19.24 15.59 -16.85
N MET A 510 18.82 14.61 -16.06
CA MET A 510 18.26 14.82 -14.71
C MET A 510 19.32 15.40 -13.76
N PHE A 511 20.54 14.87 -13.80
CA PHE A 511 21.64 15.36 -12.97
C PHE A 511 21.93 16.85 -13.23
N LEU A 512 22.12 17.22 -14.49
CA LEU A 512 22.41 18.61 -14.85
C LEU A 512 21.23 19.56 -14.62
N ALA A 513 19.99 19.07 -14.63
CA ALA A 513 18.81 19.88 -14.32
C ALA A 513 18.61 20.14 -12.82
N THR A 514 19.14 19.27 -11.95
CA THR A 514 18.87 19.32 -10.50
C THR A 514 20.07 19.68 -9.64
N ALA A 515 21.29 19.44 -10.12
CA ALA A 515 22.51 19.90 -9.46
C ALA A 515 22.77 21.37 -9.80
N THR A 516 23.05 22.22 -8.81
CA THR A 516 23.42 23.64 -9.01
C THR A 516 24.84 23.78 -9.54
N ASP A 517 25.19 24.94 -10.10
CA ASP A 517 26.54 25.18 -10.65
C ASP A 517 27.58 25.08 -9.54
N GLU A 518 27.26 25.63 -8.38
CA GLU A 518 28.12 25.56 -7.21
C GLU A 518 28.26 24.13 -6.68
N PHE A 519 27.26 23.25 -6.85
CA PHE A 519 27.40 21.82 -6.56
C PHE A 519 28.45 21.15 -7.45
N LEU A 520 28.42 21.45 -8.76
CA LEU A 520 29.41 20.93 -9.72
C LEU A 520 30.80 21.48 -9.43
N LYS A 521 30.89 22.81 -9.26
CA LYS A 521 32.12 23.51 -8.93
C LYS A 521 32.75 23.00 -7.64
N TYR A 522 31.96 22.80 -6.59
CA TYR A 522 32.44 22.22 -5.33
C TYR A 522 33.02 20.83 -5.55
N ALA A 523 32.32 19.97 -6.31
CA ALA A 523 32.80 18.61 -6.61
C ALA A 523 34.13 18.60 -7.37
N ILE A 524 34.33 19.55 -8.29
CA ILE A 524 35.59 19.72 -9.04
C ILE A 524 36.67 20.26 -8.10
N LYS A 525 36.38 21.32 -7.36
CA LYS A 525 37.35 22.03 -6.52
C LYS A 525 37.83 21.19 -5.34
N GLU A 526 36.90 20.61 -4.59
CA GLU A 526 37.15 19.91 -3.32
C GLU A 526 37.14 18.38 -3.45
N GLY A 527 36.75 17.84 -4.61
CA GLY A 527 36.59 16.41 -4.80
C GLY A 527 35.39 15.83 -4.05
N ARG A 528 35.37 14.51 -3.90
CA ARG A 528 34.40 13.77 -3.07
C ARG A 528 35.14 12.83 -2.13
N ASP A 529 35.11 13.15 -0.84
CA ASP A 529 35.75 12.38 0.24
C ASP A 529 35.35 10.90 0.22
N GLY A 530 36.33 10.02 0.46
CA GLY A 530 36.11 8.57 0.46
C GLY A 530 35.80 7.98 -0.92
N THR A 531 36.06 8.72 -2.01
CA THR A 531 35.88 8.26 -3.39
C THR A 531 37.12 8.53 -4.25
N PRO A 532 37.24 7.93 -5.46
CA PRO A 532 38.29 8.26 -6.41
C PRO A 532 38.22 9.68 -7.01
N MET A 533 37.15 10.45 -6.80
CA MET A 533 37.03 11.83 -7.30
C MET A 533 37.87 12.77 -6.41
N ILE A 534 39.10 13.04 -6.84
CA ILE A 534 40.05 13.91 -6.14
C ILE A 534 39.70 15.39 -6.27
N ALA A 535 40.29 16.21 -5.39
CA ALA A 535 40.20 17.67 -5.45
C ALA A 535 41.13 18.24 -6.53
N PHE A 536 40.66 19.25 -7.27
CA PHE A 536 41.47 19.94 -8.29
C PHE A 536 41.91 21.35 -7.90
N LYS A 537 41.52 21.87 -6.71
CA LYS A 537 41.90 23.21 -6.24
C LYS A 537 43.42 23.49 -6.20
N ASP A 538 44.22 22.43 -6.08
CA ASP A 538 45.69 22.54 -6.02
C ASP A 538 46.34 22.40 -7.41
N SER A 539 45.57 22.07 -8.45
CA SER A 539 46.05 21.84 -9.82
C SER A 539 45.42 22.76 -10.86
N LEU A 540 44.26 23.34 -10.57
CA LEU A 540 43.53 24.27 -11.44
C LEU A 540 43.26 25.58 -10.70
N ILE A 541 43.33 26.70 -11.40
CA ILE A 541 42.90 28.00 -10.86
C ILE A 541 41.37 28.14 -10.94
N ASP A 542 40.80 29.07 -10.17
CA ASP A 542 39.34 29.23 -10.08
C ASP A 542 38.68 29.50 -11.45
N ASP A 543 39.33 30.24 -12.36
CA ASP A 543 38.79 30.50 -13.71
C ASP A 543 38.71 29.23 -14.57
N GLU A 544 39.64 28.31 -14.42
CA GLU A 544 39.63 27.01 -15.12
C GLU A 544 38.52 26.10 -14.56
N ILE A 545 38.33 26.11 -13.23
CA ILE A 545 37.24 25.39 -12.57
C ILE A 545 35.87 25.97 -12.99
N ASN A 546 35.76 27.30 -13.08
CA ASN A 546 34.57 27.95 -13.59
C ASN A 546 34.33 27.58 -15.06
N GLY A 547 35.38 27.52 -15.88
CA GLY A 547 35.33 27.07 -17.27
C GLY A 547 34.81 25.63 -17.41
N LEU A 548 35.32 24.70 -16.60
CA LEU A 548 34.81 23.32 -16.52
C LEU A 548 33.32 23.27 -16.15
N THR A 549 32.92 24.06 -15.15
CA THR A 549 31.51 24.13 -14.71
C THR A 549 30.62 24.66 -15.83
N ALA A 550 31.03 25.74 -16.51
CA ALA A 550 30.32 26.31 -17.65
C ALA A 550 30.25 25.31 -18.82
N PHE A 551 31.34 24.57 -19.10
CA PHE A 551 31.36 23.53 -20.12
C PHE A 551 30.36 22.41 -19.82
N LEU A 552 30.32 21.89 -18.58
CA LEU A 552 29.31 20.88 -18.20
C LEU A 552 27.88 21.40 -18.41
N ARG A 553 27.64 22.68 -18.16
CA ARG A 553 26.32 23.30 -18.39
C ARG A 553 25.93 23.40 -19.85
N THR A 554 26.87 23.43 -20.79
CA THR A 554 26.53 23.34 -22.21
C THR A 554 25.87 22.02 -22.59
N ARG A 555 26.01 20.98 -21.75
CA ARG A 555 25.40 19.66 -21.94
C ARG A 555 24.02 19.53 -21.27
N ALA A 556 23.59 20.53 -20.51
CA ALA A 556 22.28 20.49 -19.86
C ALA A 556 21.18 20.49 -20.92
N SER A 557 20.36 19.44 -20.92
CA SER A 557 19.12 19.39 -21.69
C SER A 557 17.96 19.96 -20.87
N GLY A 558 16.87 20.38 -21.51
CA GLY A 558 15.63 20.81 -20.84
C GLY A 558 14.85 19.66 -20.18
N TRP A 559 15.54 18.81 -19.40
CA TRP A 559 14.92 17.73 -18.65
C TRP A 559 13.81 18.26 -17.75
N ASN A 560 12.71 17.54 -17.72
CA ASN A 560 11.58 17.85 -16.85
C ASN A 560 11.12 16.58 -16.15
N ILE A 561 10.34 16.74 -15.10
CA ILE A 561 9.73 15.63 -14.37
C ILE A 561 8.95 14.75 -15.37
N PRO A 562 9.26 13.44 -15.46
CA PRO A 562 8.52 12.53 -16.32
C PRO A 562 7.04 12.52 -15.95
N SER A 563 6.16 12.59 -16.96
CA SER A 563 4.75 12.27 -16.77
C SER A 563 4.60 10.79 -16.49
N THR A 564 3.54 10.42 -15.77
CA THR A 564 3.14 9.01 -15.65
C THR A 564 2.90 8.45 -17.05
N ASP A 565 3.61 7.38 -17.40
CA ASP A 565 3.46 6.73 -18.69
C ASP A 565 2.16 5.91 -18.77
N THR A 566 1.81 5.46 -19.97
CA THR A 566 0.60 4.67 -20.25
C THR A 566 0.88 3.18 -20.43
N ILE A 567 2.13 2.74 -20.26
CA ILE A 567 2.49 1.33 -20.45
C ILE A 567 1.95 0.50 -19.29
N SER A 568 1.22 -0.56 -19.65
CA SER A 568 0.82 -1.61 -18.75
C SER A 568 1.87 -2.72 -18.71
N VAL A 569 2.15 -3.23 -17.51
CA VAL A 569 2.92 -4.47 -17.33
C VAL A 569 2.21 -5.61 -18.10
N PRO A 570 2.93 -6.47 -18.85
CA PRO A 570 2.33 -7.61 -19.51
C PRO A 570 1.60 -8.52 -18.50
N THR A 571 0.48 -9.11 -18.90
CA THR A 571 -0.20 -10.13 -18.11
C THR A 571 0.50 -11.49 -18.26
N PRO A 572 0.36 -12.44 -17.29
CA PRO A 572 1.07 -13.72 -17.33
C PRO A 572 0.91 -14.53 -18.63
N ASP A 573 -0.26 -14.46 -19.27
CA ASP A 573 -0.53 -15.10 -20.56
C ASP A 573 0.36 -14.58 -21.71
N LYS A 574 1.00 -13.42 -21.52
CA LYS A 574 1.89 -12.75 -22.48
C LYS A 574 3.38 -12.88 -22.15
N TYR A 575 3.75 -13.55 -21.04
CA TYR A 575 5.15 -13.66 -20.63
C TYR A 575 5.99 -14.48 -21.61
N ILE A 576 5.41 -15.53 -22.20
CA ILE A 576 6.12 -16.39 -23.16
C ILE A 576 6.12 -15.72 -24.53
N LEU A 577 7.29 -15.23 -24.95
CA LEU A 577 7.48 -14.78 -26.32
C LEU A 577 7.40 -15.98 -27.27
N ASN A 578 6.67 -15.83 -28.37
CA ASN A 578 6.56 -16.82 -29.43
C ASN A 578 6.24 -18.26 -28.93
N PRO A 579 5.11 -18.46 -28.22
CA PRO A 579 4.84 -19.70 -27.47
C PRO A 579 4.76 -20.97 -28.34
N THR A 580 4.54 -20.83 -29.65
CA THR A 580 4.45 -21.94 -30.63
C THR A 580 5.76 -22.24 -31.35
N LYS A 581 6.82 -21.46 -31.10
CA LYS A 581 8.11 -21.58 -31.81
C LYS A 581 9.11 -22.44 -31.02
N LYS A 582 10.27 -22.71 -31.64
CA LYS A 582 11.34 -23.49 -31.02
C LYS A 582 12.06 -22.67 -29.95
N ALA A 583 12.49 -23.34 -28.90
CA ALA A 583 13.33 -22.75 -27.86
C ALA A 583 14.73 -22.37 -28.42
N PRO A 584 15.36 -21.30 -27.89
CA PRO A 584 16.71 -20.91 -28.31
C PRO A 584 17.77 -21.93 -27.84
N LYS A 585 18.97 -21.84 -28.43
CA LYS A 585 20.16 -22.57 -27.99
C LYS A 585 21.24 -21.56 -27.65
N PHE A 586 21.55 -21.43 -26.36
CA PHE A 586 22.54 -20.48 -25.87
C PHE A 586 23.86 -21.17 -25.52
N ASN A 587 24.96 -20.50 -25.81
CA ASN A 587 26.30 -20.89 -25.37
C ASN A 587 26.60 -20.19 -24.04
N LEU A 588 26.24 -20.85 -22.94
CA LEU A 588 26.35 -20.23 -21.62
C LEU A 588 27.79 -20.22 -21.10
N ARG A 589 28.33 -19.02 -20.88
CA ARG A 589 29.56 -18.83 -20.12
C ARG A 589 29.29 -19.14 -18.65
N LYS A 590 30.13 -20.01 -18.07
CA LYS A 590 29.96 -20.53 -16.68
C LYS A 590 28.59 -21.17 -16.42
N GLY A 591 27.89 -21.65 -17.46
CA GLY A 591 26.56 -22.22 -17.33
C GLY A 591 25.49 -21.23 -16.83
N LEU A 592 25.70 -19.92 -16.97
CA LEU A 592 24.79 -18.89 -16.47
C LEU A 592 24.66 -17.69 -17.41
N TYR A 593 25.77 -17.20 -17.97
CA TYR A 593 25.78 -15.95 -18.72
C TYR A 593 25.63 -16.20 -20.22
N VAL A 594 24.69 -15.50 -20.85
CA VAL A 594 24.46 -15.52 -22.31
C VAL A 594 24.85 -14.15 -22.89
N PRO A 595 25.61 -14.09 -24.00
CA PRO A 595 25.92 -12.81 -24.64
C PRO A 595 24.66 -12.11 -25.16
N ALA A 596 24.57 -10.80 -25.02
CA ALA A 596 23.48 -9.96 -25.54
C ALA A 596 23.21 -10.25 -27.03
N LYS A 597 24.27 -10.47 -27.82
CA LYS A 597 24.18 -10.83 -29.23
C LYS A 597 23.41 -12.12 -29.49
N GLU A 598 23.56 -13.15 -28.65
CA GLU A 598 22.83 -14.42 -28.82
C GLU A 598 21.35 -14.26 -28.46
N VAL A 599 21.05 -13.47 -27.42
CA VAL A 599 19.66 -13.16 -27.05
C VAL A 599 18.98 -12.33 -28.13
N TYR A 600 19.68 -11.35 -28.70
CA TYR A 600 19.18 -10.57 -29.83
C TYR A 600 18.92 -11.48 -31.05
N GLN A 601 19.84 -12.39 -31.39
CA GLN A 601 19.61 -13.37 -32.45
C GLN A 601 18.38 -14.24 -32.16
N ALA A 602 18.19 -14.70 -30.92
CA ALA A 602 17.01 -15.47 -30.53
C ALA A 602 15.70 -14.68 -30.69
N LEU A 603 15.70 -13.36 -30.42
CA LEU A 603 14.57 -12.48 -30.72
C LEU A 603 14.31 -12.39 -32.23
N GLN A 604 15.35 -12.21 -33.05
CA GLN A 604 15.23 -12.16 -34.51
C GLN A 604 14.68 -13.48 -35.08
N ASP A 605 15.10 -14.61 -34.52
CA ASP A 605 14.63 -15.94 -34.91
C ASP A 605 13.23 -16.27 -34.39
N SER A 606 12.57 -15.34 -33.69
CA SER A 606 11.28 -15.53 -33.03
C SER A 606 11.26 -16.75 -32.10
N ALA A 607 12.35 -16.95 -31.34
CA ALA A 607 12.49 -18.09 -30.45
C ALA A 607 11.51 -18.02 -29.28
N ARG A 608 11.12 -19.20 -28.77
CA ARG A 608 10.27 -19.35 -27.58
C ARG A 608 11.07 -19.14 -26.30
N MET A 609 10.86 -18.01 -25.63
CA MET A 609 11.55 -17.68 -24.37
C MET A 609 10.82 -16.60 -23.58
N ILE A 610 11.22 -16.38 -22.33
CA ILE A 610 10.80 -15.29 -21.46
C ILE A 610 12.01 -14.38 -21.23
N ILE A 611 11.81 -13.06 -21.29
CA ILE A 611 12.82 -12.08 -20.92
C ILE A 611 12.35 -11.34 -19.67
N LEU A 612 13.16 -11.33 -18.62
CA LEU A 612 12.87 -10.66 -17.35
C LEU A 612 13.80 -9.46 -17.14
N ASP A 613 13.22 -8.32 -16.78
CA ASP A 613 13.96 -7.12 -16.36
C ASP A 613 14.03 -7.08 -14.84
N ALA A 614 15.22 -7.28 -14.28
CA ALA A 614 15.40 -7.34 -12.84
C ALA A 614 15.50 -5.97 -12.16
N ARG A 615 15.42 -4.86 -12.90
CA ARG A 615 15.49 -3.49 -12.36
C ARG A 615 14.16 -3.07 -11.74
N SER A 616 14.10 -1.86 -11.18
CA SER A 616 12.83 -1.29 -10.75
C SER A 616 11.88 -1.11 -11.94
N GLU A 617 10.58 -1.17 -11.68
CA GLU A 617 9.57 -0.96 -12.72
C GLU A 617 9.69 0.44 -13.35
N VAL A 618 10.07 1.46 -12.57
CA VAL A 618 10.37 2.80 -13.11
C VAL A 618 11.45 2.74 -14.20
N ALA A 619 12.50 1.95 -13.99
CA ALA A 619 13.58 1.81 -14.98
C ALA A 619 13.13 1.00 -16.21
N TRP A 620 12.24 0.02 -16.04
CA TRP A 620 11.63 -0.72 -17.14
C TRP A 620 10.71 0.20 -17.98
N ARG A 621 9.88 1.01 -17.31
CA ARG A 621 9.03 2.04 -17.93
C ARG A 621 9.85 3.04 -18.74
N GLN A 622 10.98 3.50 -18.20
CA GLN A 622 11.88 4.40 -18.94
C GLN A 622 12.46 3.76 -20.19
N THR A 623 12.99 2.54 -20.09
CA THR A 623 13.57 1.84 -21.25
C THR A 623 13.64 0.34 -20.98
N HIS A 624 13.19 -0.52 -21.89
CA HIS A 624 13.29 -1.98 -21.70
C HIS A 624 13.52 -2.74 -23.01
N ILE A 625 14.00 -4.00 -22.91
CA ILE A 625 14.10 -4.89 -24.08
C ILE A 625 12.68 -5.27 -24.55
N PRO A 626 12.34 -5.19 -25.84
CA PRO A 626 10.99 -5.46 -26.32
C PRO A 626 10.47 -6.84 -25.88
N GLY A 627 9.28 -6.86 -25.29
CA GLY A 627 8.66 -8.09 -24.78
C GLY A 627 9.20 -8.56 -23.42
N SER A 628 10.07 -7.80 -22.76
CA SER A 628 10.49 -8.12 -21.40
C SER A 628 9.40 -7.80 -20.37
N VAL A 629 9.43 -8.55 -19.28
CA VAL A 629 8.53 -8.40 -18.13
C VAL A 629 9.33 -7.84 -16.95
N PRO A 630 8.87 -6.78 -16.27
CA PRO A 630 9.52 -6.31 -15.05
C PRO A 630 9.36 -7.34 -13.94
N VAL A 631 10.49 -7.75 -13.35
CA VAL A 631 10.57 -8.58 -12.13
C VAL A 631 11.63 -7.97 -11.23
N PRO A 632 11.33 -6.84 -10.57
CA PRO A 632 12.29 -6.16 -9.72
C PRO A 632 12.95 -7.07 -8.68
N TYR A 633 14.27 -6.97 -8.54
CA TYR A 633 15.05 -7.87 -7.66
C TYR A 633 14.66 -7.85 -6.16
N TYR A 634 13.89 -6.84 -5.73
CA TYR A 634 13.43 -6.65 -4.36
C TYR A 634 12.04 -7.23 -4.09
N GLU A 635 11.38 -7.80 -5.10
CA GLU A 635 10.12 -8.50 -4.93
C GLU A 635 10.30 -9.84 -4.23
N GLU A 636 9.24 -10.26 -3.54
CA GLU A 636 9.19 -11.59 -2.94
C GLU A 636 9.05 -12.64 -4.05
N PRO A 637 9.73 -13.80 -3.95
CA PRO A 637 9.74 -14.81 -5.00
C PRO A 637 8.35 -15.23 -5.50
N GLU A 638 7.39 -15.34 -4.59
CA GLU A 638 6.02 -15.77 -4.88
C GLU A 638 5.32 -14.81 -5.85
N ALA A 639 5.67 -13.52 -5.84
CA ALA A 639 5.03 -12.51 -6.66
C ALA A 639 5.23 -12.70 -8.17
N PHE A 640 6.28 -13.41 -8.59
CA PHE A 640 6.57 -13.63 -10.02
C PHE A 640 6.74 -15.11 -10.38
N VAL A 641 7.00 -15.99 -9.41
CA VAL A 641 7.24 -17.41 -9.69
C VAL A 641 5.95 -18.13 -10.08
N ASP A 642 4.82 -17.77 -9.46
CA ASP A 642 3.53 -18.42 -9.69
C ASP A 642 3.01 -18.18 -11.14
N ASP A 643 3.45 -17.08 -11.74
CA ASP A 643 3.10 -16.68 -13.11
C ASP A 643 4.07 -17.21 -14.18
N LEU A 644 5.16 -17.89 -13.79
CA LEU A 644 6.18 -18.39 -14.71
C LEU A 644 6.04 -19.91 -14.98
N PRO A 645 6.18 -20.35 -16.23
CA PRO A 645 6.13 -21.78 -16.55
C PRO A 645 7.45 -22.48 -16.19
N ASN A 646 7.36 -23.59 -15.46
CA ASN A 646 8.48 -24.52 -15.22
C ASN A 646 8.40 -25.76 -16.13
N ASP A 647 8.15 -25.55 -17.42
CA ASP A 647 7.96 -26.58 -18.46
C ASP A 647 9.21 -26.79 -19.34
N GLY A 648 10.32 -26.13 -18.99
CA GLY A 648 11.54 -26.09 -19.81
C GLY A 648 11.65 -24.90 -20.75
N THR A 649 10.74 -23.92 -20.69
CA THR A 649 10.92 -22.61 -21.33
C THR A 649 12.22 -21.96 -20.88
N TRP A 650 12.96 -21.35 -21.81
CA TRP A 650 14.12 -20.53 -21.45
C TRP A 650 13.68 -19.21 -20.82
N ILE A 651 14.23 -18.90 -19.65
CA ILE A 651 14.01 -17.64 -18.94
C ILE A 651 15.35 -16.89 -18.88
N VAL A 652 15.40 -15.72 -19.51
CA VAL A 652 16.61 -14.89 -19.58
C VAL A 652 16.37 -13.61 -18.80
N ALA A 653 17.14 -13.37 -17.76
CA ALA A 653 17.06 -12.13 -16.99
C ALA A 653 18.16 -11.15 -17.38
N TYR A 654 17.89 -9.85 -17.24
CA TYR A 654 18.91 -8.82 -17.36
C TYR A 654 18.74 -7.75 -16.26
N CYS A 655 19.76 -6.94 -16.07
CA CYS A 655 19.64 -5.69 -15.34
C CYS A 655 20.43 -4.59 -16.07
N ALA A 656 20.56 -3.40 -15.46
CA ALA A 656 21.30 -2.29 -16.06
C ALA A 656 22.77 -2.64 -16.21
N CYS A 657 23.34 -3.12 -15.11
CA CYS A 657 24.69 -3.63 -15.03
C CYS A 657 24.73 -5.13 -15.35
N PRO A 658 25.92 -5.74 -15.46
CA PRO A 658 26.05 -7.11 -15.92
C PRO A 658 25.18 -8.13 -15.15
N HIS A 659 25.32 -8.22 -13.82
CA HIS A 659 24.81 -9.41 -13.10
C HIS A 659 24.17 -9.18 -11.73
N ALA A 660 24.14 -7.97 -11.17
CA ALA A 660 23.80 -7.81 -9.75
C ALA A 660 22.32 -8.14 -9.46
N ALA A 661 21.39 -7.42 -10.08
CA ALA A 661 19.95 -7.63 -9.86
C ALA A 661 19.43 -8.89 -10.57
N SER A 662 19.85 -9.12 -11.81
CA SER A 662 19.52 -10.34 -12.58
C SER A 662 20.04 -11.61 -11.90
N GLY A 663 21.20 -11.53 -11.25
CA GLY A 663 21.77 -12.62 -10.45
C GLY A 663 20.88 -13.03 -9.29
N ARG A 664 20.25 -12.08 -8.60
CA ARG A 664 19.30 -12.37 -7.51
C ARG A 664 18.07 -13.10 -8.04
N VAL A 665 17.47 -12.61 -9.13
CA VAL A 665 16.28 -13.22 -9.76
C VAL A 665 16.58 -14.64 -10.25
N VAL A 666 17.65 -14.82 -11.03
CA VAL A 666 17.99 -16.16 -11.59
C VAL A 666 18.41 -17.14 -10.50
N SER A 667 19.09 -16.70 -9.44
CA SER A 667 19.43 -17.57 -8.31
C SER A 667 18.18 -18.07 -7.58
N THR A 668 17.16 -17.22 -7.44
CA THR A 668 15.86 -17.61 -6.89
C THR A 668 15.15 -18.63 -7.77
N LEU A 669 15.05 -18.37 -9.08
CA LEU A 669 14.46 -19.32 -10.04
C LEU A 669 15.15 -20.69 -10.00
N ARG A 670 16.49 -20.72 -10.01
CA ARG A 670 17.25 -21.98 -9.94
C ARG A 670 17.00 -22.75 -8.64
N ARG A 671 16.90 -22.06 -7.51
CA ARG A 671 16.58 -22.67 -6.21
C ARG A 671 15.18 -23.30 -6.20
N LEU A 672 14.25 -22.74 -6.97
CA LEU A 672 12.88 -23.23 -7.14
C LEU A 672 12.75 -24.25 -8.29
N GLY A 673 13.87 -24.71 -8.85
CA GLY A 673 13.91 -25.82 -9.80
C GLY A 673 13.86 -25.44 -11.28
N TYR A 674 13.89 -24.15 -11.63
CA TYR A 674 13.95 -23.70 -13.02
C TYR A 674 15.33 -23.96 -13.63
N LYS A 675 15.41 -24.94 -14.54
CA LYS A 675 16.68 -25.42 -15.12
C LYS A 675 17.20 -24.55 -16.27
N ASN A 676 16.30 -24.04 -17.10
CA ASN A 676 16.66 -23.30 -18.32
C ASN A 676 16.65 -21.79 -18.05
N THR A 677 17.62 -21.33 -17.25
CA THR A 677 17.75 -19.93 -16.85
C THR A 677 19.11 -19.36 -17.23
N ALA A 678 19.14 -18.13 -17.73
CA ALA A 678 20.36 -17.41 -18.10
C ALA A 678 20.29 -15.92 -17.73
N ILE A 679 21.45 -15.27 -17.68
CA ILE A 679 21.60 -13.82 -17.47
C ILE A 679 22.25 -13.22 -18.71
N ILE A 680 21.71 -12.12 -19.26
CA ILE A 680 22.40 -11.34 -20.28
C ILE A 680 23.70 -10.80 -19.68
N ASP A 681 24.84 -11.21 -20.22
CA ASP A 681 26.15 -10.98 -19.61
C ASP A 681 26.48 -9.49 -19.46
N GLU A 682 26.06 -8.68 -20.42
CA GLU A 682 26.44 -7.27 -20.51
C GLU A 682 25.38 -6.30 -19.92
N GLY A 683 24.13 -6.75 -19.75
CA GLY A 683 23.02 -5.90 -19.31
C GLY A 683 22.43 -5.00 -20.41
N ILE A 684 21.38 -4.23 -20.07
CA ILE A 684 20.64 -3.41 -21.05
C ILE A 684 21.40 -2.14 -21.49
N LEU A 685 22.33 -1.63 -20.68
CA LEU A 685 23.11 -0.46 -21.07
C LEU A 685 24.00 -0.77 -22.28
N VAL A 686 24.71 -1.91 -22.24
CA VAL A 686 25.50 -2.39 -23.37
C VAL A 686 24.61 -2.86 -24.53
N TRP A 687 23.44 -3.43 -24.26
CA TRP A 687 22.44 -3.75 -25.30
C TRP A 687 22.10 -2.52 -26.15
N GLY A 688 21.83 -1.38 -25.51
CA GLY A 688 21.59 -0.10 -26.20
C GLY A 688 22.82 0.39 -26.98
N GLN A 689 24.02 0.31 -26.39
CA GLN A 689 25.28 0.69 -27.07
C GLN A 689 25.57 -0.14 -28.32
N LEU A 690 25.14 -1.41 -28.34
CA LEU A 690 25.23 -2.30 -29.50
C LEU A 690 24.19 -1.98 -30.59
N GLY A 691 23.30 -1.01 -30.37
CA GLY A 691 22.26 -0.60 -31.32
C GLY A 691 21.09 -1.58 -31.38
N TYR A 692 20.91 -2.43 -30.36
CA TYR A 692 19.78 -3.35 -30.30
C TYR A 692 18.51 -2.62 -29.84
N PRO A 693 17.31 -3.07 -30.29
CA PRO A 693 16.08 -2.35 -30.06
C PRO A 693 15.72 -2.32 -28.57
N VAL A 694 15.18 -1.19 -28.15
CA VAL A 694 14.57 -0.96 -26.85
C VAL A 694 13.22 -0.26 -27.04
N ASN A 695 12.31 -0.47 -26.09
CA ASN A 695 11.05 0.25 -25.99
C ASN A 695 11.12 1.27 -24.86
N TYR A 696 10.32 2.33 -24.97
CA TYR A 696 10.18 3.40 -23.98
C TYR A 696 8.72 3.54 -23.59
N GLY A 697 8.45 3.87 -22.32
CA GLY A 697 7.16 4.30 -21.81
C GLY A 697 6.95 5.79 -22.05
N GLN A 698 6.36 6.12 -23.18
CA GLN A 698 5.70 7.41 -23.42
C GLN A 698 4.37 7.18 -24.13
#